data_AF-A0A9W8E189-F1
#
_entry.id   AF-A0A9W8E189-F1
#
_cell.length_a   1.000
_cell.length_b   1.000
_cell.length_c   1.000
_cell.angle_alpha   90.00
_cell.angle_beta   90.00
_cell.angle_gamma   90.00
#
_symmetry.space_group_name_H-M   'P 1'
#
loop_
_entity.id
_entity.type
_entity.pdbx_description
1 polymer ?
#
loop_
_entity_poly.entity_id
_entity_poly.type
_entity_poly.pdbx_seq_one_letter_code
_entity_poly.pdbx_strand_id
1 'polypeptide(L)'
;MNPYQGTYNAPAGYNAPTTGSLVPPPHGQYQFQPVYQQPLSSQMYPSPPQPPPPPSVPADIHEHLWSLCHYYLACARYMSNVQHKFIPGTTSYKAEHYILSAIATAQGVVDTSGGQSAAQGAPPLAPYAELRFRCLVADLLLKHTKNTSDAELHIQKASLLASQVDSSGSYKYYTLDLQVRFLELTNSVPAAEKALMAAVKECFESRLVLHGYFFLLRLANLFAKSGNIRQTFNILMYGIKASEQLGNTSVRIYLLLVMTHHCLVLQSTTQSSKLIQDMHKFFTENTPAGTPPVTASMLPVPLHVYYFILSTMDHLRNGDVKAALATLPRLHKLLEQWQPATPQEVMGAFHLPLNTTSYATTLTVGKSVPATPRAGTAVFGADVLHNANLSLASHLQVQWLSKGQLFCLVYFLSALCHKPDAARPTGKAFLLEALKCVQREIDDVGKQPSAHEAFESQRWYSRLKVHMLLHWTDVSLLRGDLDDAEMALLEAVKWAQQLDEWNRFKLHTALRWGMLCQQTGKASEALDYYEACFLEAPSKELKVLMQLHKILIYLGQDYFDKKKVEELLESIRADCEGSLPDSYTAAFRILDSILSAEFIKAKTLLLEAIKICNKICNTQLQALTLAFLGTIFFSTDSEQTEKMLTMSYSISEKSGQKIPMLVTGALLGDLYQQQNARAKFSRQSEINNQTWAAAYQVVNRRFSADL
;
A
#
# COMPACT_ATOMS: atom_id res chain seq x y z
N MET A 1 -32.58 1.36 19.29
CA MET A 1 -33.49 2.29 19.97
C MET A 1 -32.65 3.29 20.73
N ASN A 2 -32.77 4.56 20.38
CA ASN A 2 -31.88 5.64 20.76
C ASN A 2 -32.48 6.40 21.95
N PRO A 3 -31.72 6.61 23.03
CA PRO A 3 -31.83 7.88 23.73
C PRO A 3 -30.45 8.43 24.09
N TYR A 4 -30.23 9.73 23.89
CA TYR A 4 -29.45 10.66 24.71
C TYR A 4 -29.07 11.88 23.85
N GLN A 5 -30.04 12.77 23.67
CA GLN A 5 -29.78 14.19 23.43
C GLN A 5 -29.50 14.83 24.79
N GLY A 6 -28.34 15.46 24.94
CA GLY A 6 -27.95 16.25 26.09
C GLY A 6 -27.37 17.58 25.62
N THR A 7 -28.17 18.63 25.77
CA THR A 7 -27.80 20.04 25.60
C THR A 7 -26.85 20.48 26.70
N TYR A 8 -25.75 21.16 26.35
CA TYR A 8 -24.90 21.85 27.31
C TYR A 8 -24.83 23.36 27.00
N ASN A 9 -25.32 24.14 27.97
CA ASN A 9 -25.18 25.59 28.05
C ASN A 9 -23.73 25.96 28.42
N ALA A 10 -23.18 26.97 27.76
CA ALA A 10 -21.89 27.57 28.06
C ALA A 10 -22.01 28.64 29.18
N PRO A 11 -21.04 28.76 30.09
CA PRO A 11 -20.96 29.88 31.03
C PRO A 11 -20.15 31.05 30.45
N ALA A 12 -20.61 32.25 30.78
CA ALA A 12 -20.06 33.53 30.38
C ALA A 12 -18.84 33.97 31.21
N GLY A 13 -18.01 34.82 30.60
CA GLY A 13 -17.19 35.82 31.29
C GLY A 13 -15.70 35.73 31.02
N TYR A 14 -15.15 36.65 30.22
CA TYR A 14 -14.10 37.59 30.63
C TYR A 14 -13.87 38.65 29.53
N ASN A 15 -13.73 39.90 29.98
CA ASN A 15 -13.86 41.14 29.22
C ASN A 15 -12.67 41.47 28.29
N ALA A 16 -13.00 42.16 27.20
CA ALA A 16 -12.08 42.89 26.32
C ALA A 16 -11.87 44.35 26.78
N PRO A 17 -10.76 45.02 26.41
CA PRO A 17 -10.68 46.47 26.37
C PRO A 17 -10.88 47.02 24.95
N THR A 18 -11.66 48.10 24.91
CA THR A 18 -12.06 48.97 23.80
C THR A 18 -11.00 50.01 23.43
N THR A 19 -10.91 50.35 22.14
CA THR A 19 -10.62 51.67 21.51
C THR A 19 -10.50 51.44 19.99
N GLY A 20 -11.02 52.20 19.04
CA GLY A 20 -11.78 53.44 18.97
C GLY A 20 -12.17 53.67 17.50
N SER A 21 -13.33 54.29 17.27
CA SER A 21 -13.94 54.59 15.97
C SER A 21 -13.27 55.78 15.28
N LEU A 22 -13.08 55.73 13.96
CA LEU A 22 -12.84 56.92 13.13
C LEU A 22 -13.70 56.90 11.86
N VAL A 23 -14.40 58.02 11.72
CA VAL A 23 -15.39 58.47 10.71
C VAL A 23 -14.68 58.94 9.42
N PRO A 24 -15.32 58.88 8.22
CA PRO A 24 -14.73 59.38 6.98
C PRO A 24 -15.00 60.89 6.76
N PRO A 25 -14.08 61.67 6.16
CA PRO A 25 -14.37 63.03 5.71
C PRO A 25 -14.71 63.12 4.20
N PRO A 26 -15.24 64.27 3.73
CA PRO A 26 -16.29 64.31 2.71
C PRO A 26 -15.86 64.82 1.32
N HIS A 27 -16.78 64.66 0.37
CA HIS A 27 -16.76 65.21 -0.99
C HIS A 27 -16.58 66.74 -1.02
N GLY A 28 -15.66 67.22 -1.86
CA GLY A 28 -15.52 68.63 -2.23
C GLY A 28 -15.48 68.80 -3.75
N GLN A 29 -16.55 69.37 -4.29
CA GLN A 29 -16.63 69.90 -5.66
C GLN A 29 -15.76 71.15 -5.76
N TYR A 30 -15.01 71.31 -6.86
CA TYR A 30 -14.52 72.62 -7.27
C TYR A 30 -14.82 72.87 -8.75
N GLN A 31 -15.59 73.93 -8.96
CA GLN A 31 -16.03 74.50 -10.23
C GLN A 31 -14.87 75.18 -10.96
N PHE A 32 -14.87 75.04 -12.29
CA PHE A 32 -14.10 75.85 -13.23
C PHE A 32 -14.88 77.12 -13.60
N GLN A 33 -14.19 78.26 -13.77
CA GLN A 33 -14.53 79.29 -14.77
C GLN A 33 -13.38 80.31 -14.97
N PRO A 34 -13.37 81.13 -16.03
CA PRO A 34 -12.34 81.08 -17.07
C PRO A 34 -11.58 82.41 -17.28
N VAL A 35 -10.48 82.40 -18.04
CA VAL A 35 -9.84 83.63 -18.52
C VAL A 35 -9.45 83.50 -20.00
N TYR A 36 -10.19 84.28 -20.80
CA TYR A 36 -9.90 84.99 -22.06
C TYR A 36 -9.12 84.35 -23.22
N GLN A 37 -9.81 84.38 -24.37
CA GLN A 37 -9.32 84.21 -25.75
C GLN A 37 -8.64 85.47 -26.31
N GLN A 38 -7.73 85.28 -27.28
CA GLN A 38 -7.73 85.84 -28.66
C GLN A 38 -6.29 86.14 -29.18
N PRO A 39 -6.04 86.33 -30.50
CA PRO A 39 -6.39 85.49 -31.65
C PRO A 39 -5.21 85.36 -32.65
N LEU A 40 -5.29 84.47 -33.67
CA LEU A 40 -5.01 84.78 -35.11
C LEU A 40 -4.68 83.56 -35.99
N SER A 41 -5.39 83.54 -37.12
CA SER A 41 -5.00 83.12 -38.48
C SER A 41 -4.61 81.67 -38.78
N SER A 42 -5.60 80.98 -39.34
CA SER A 42 -5.56 80.13 -40.53
C SER A 42 -4.21 80.01 -41.30
N GLN A 43 -3.61 78.83 -41.24
CA GLN A 43 -2.82 78.27 -42.34
C GLN A 43 -3.20 76.79 -42.55
N MET A 44 -3.48 76.46 -43.82
CA MET A 44 -3.69 75.11 -44.34
C MET A 44 -2.47 74.22 -44.05
N TYR A 45 -2.68 72.94 -43.69
CA TYR A 45 -1.88 71.73 -44.04
C TYR A 45 -2.38 70.52 -43.18
N PRO A 46 -1.98 69.27 -43.51
CA PRO A 46 -2.76 68.18 -44.09
C PRO A 46 -3.54 67.33 -43.05
N SER A 47 -4.41 66.43 -43.55
CA SER A 47 -5.21 65.49 -42.75
C SER A 47 -4.38 64.76 -41.68
N PRO A 48 -4.89 64.61 -40.44
CA PRO A 48 -4.19 63.90 -39.38
C PRO A 48 -4.01 62.42 -39.72
N PRO A 49 -2.89 61.79 -39.30
CA PRO A 49 -2.68 60.36 -39.45
C PRO A 49 -3.78 59.60 -38.73
N GLN A 50 -4.29 58.52 -39.37
CA GLN A 50 -5.20 57.60 -38.72
C GLN A 50 -4.63 57.17 -37.37
N PRO A 51 -5.47 57.06 -36.31
CA PRO A 51 -5.00 56.50 -35.04
C PRO A 51 -4.40 55.11 -35.30
N PRO A 52 -3.28 54.75 -34.64
CA PRO A 52 -2.74 53.41 -34.76
C PRO A 52 -3.85 52.41 -34.42
N PRO A 53 -3.92 51.25 -35.11
CA PRO A 53 -4.84 50.20 -34.73
C PRO A 53 -4.67 49.92 -33.22
N PRO A 54 -5.76 49.59 -32.50
CA PRO A 54 -5.65 49.25 -31.09
C PRO A 54 -4.53 48.23 -30.91
N PRO A 55 -3.70 48.35 -29.85
CA PRO A 55 -2.57 47.46 -29.66
C PRO A 55 -3.11 46.03 -29.74
N SER A 56 -2.60 45.28 -30.73
CA SER A 56 -2.86 43.86 -30.85
C SER A 56 -2.57 43.24 -29.50
N VAL A 57 -3.59 42.64 -28.87
CA VAL A 57 -3.46 41.86 -27.64
C VAL A 57 -2.22 40.97 -27.79
N PRO A 58 -1.29 40.94 -26.81
CA PRO A 58 -0.06 40.16 -26.93
C PRO A 58 -0.43 38.72 -27.28
N ALA A 59 0.23 38.17 -28.30
CA ALA A 59 -0.09 36.89 -28.93
C ALA A 59 0.00 35.64 -28.02
N ASP A 60 0.04 35.80 -26.69
CA ASP A 60 0.38 34.71 -25.77
C ASP A 60 -0.28 34.78 -24.39
N ILE A 61 -1.38 35.53 -24.21
CA ILE A 61 -2.03 35.64 -22.89
C ILE A 61 -2.47 34.27 -22.34
N HIS A 62 -2.90 33.35 -23.21
CA HIS A 62 -3.29 31.99 -22.82
C HIS A 62 -2.10 31.13 -22.38
N GLU A 63 -0.91 31.25 -22.99
CA GLU A 63 0.30 30.55 -22.52
C GLU A 63 0.86 31.16 -21.23
N HIS A 64 0.67 32.46 -21.00
CA HIS A 64 0.98 33.09 -19.71
C HIS A 64 0.05 32.58 -18.59
N LEU A 65 -1.25 32.45 -18.86
CA LEU A 65 -2.22 31.89 -17.91
C LEU A 65 -1.97 30.39 -17.67
N TRP A 66 -1.56 29.64 -18.70
CA TRP A 66 -1.10 28.26 -18.56
C TRP A 66 0.13 28.18 -17.64
N SER A 67 1.12 29.04 -17.87
CA SER A 67 2.32 29.15 -17.03
C SER A 67 1.98 29.53 -15.59
N LEU A 68 1.00 30.41 -15.38
CA LEU A 68 0.51 30.80 -14.05
C LEU A 68 -0.15 29.63 -13.32
N CYS A 69 -0.95 28.81 -14.02
CA CYS A 69 -1.51 27.58 -13.45
C CYS A 69 -0.39 26.66 -12.95
N HIS A 70 0.64 26.42 -13.77
CA HIS A 70 1.79 25.61 -13.38
C HIS A 70 2.61 26.24 -12.25
N TYR A 71 2.71 27.56 -12.20
CA TYR A 71 3.34 28.26 -11.08
C TYR A 71 2.60 27.99 -9.77
N TYR A 72 1.27 28.10 -9.76
CA TYR A 72 0.48 27.74 -8.58
C TYR A 72 0.65 26.28 -8.18
N LEU A 73 0.66 25.35 -9.15
CA LEU A 73 0.93 23.94 -8.85
C LEU A 73 2.35 23.70 -8.30
N ALA A 74 3.35 24.46 -8.77
CA ALA A 74 4.71 24.43 -8.24
C ALA A 74 4.77 25.00 -6.81
N CYS A 75 4.03 26.06 -6.51
CA CYS A 75 3.87 26.59 -5.15
C CYS A 75 3.18 25.58 -4.23
N ALA A 76 2.12 24.91 -4.70
CA ALA A 76 1.44 23.85 -3.95
C ALA A 76 2.41 22.70 -3.62
N ARG A 77 3.18 22.26 -4.62
CA ARG A 77 4.24 21.25 -4.46
C ARG A 77 5.27 21.67 -3.42
N TYR A 78 5.77 22.91 -3.49
CA TYR A 78 6.72 23.43 -2.52
C TYR A 78 6.14 23.42 -1.10
N MET A 79 4.90 23.89 -0.94
CA MET A 79 4.23 23.92 0.37
C MET A 79 4.00 22.53 0.95
N SER A 80 3.68 21.53 0.13
CA SER A 80 3.55 20.14 0.58
C SER A 80 4.88 19.54 1.04
N ASN A 81 6.00 19.93 0.42
CA ASN A 81 7.33 19.40 0.77
C ASN A 81 7.98 20.10 1.98
N VAL A 82 7.50 21.28 2.39
CA VAL A 82 8.11 22.08 3.47
C VAL A 82 7.40 21.90 4.84
N GLN A 83 6.32 21.12 4.90
CA GLN A 83 5.66 20.86 6.18
C GLN A 83 6.54 20.00 7.11
N HIS A 84 7.16 20.65 8.11
CA HIS A 84 8.01 20.01 9.13
C HIS A 84 7.30 19.02 10.05
N LYS A 85 5.96 18.97 10.04
CA LYS A 85 5.16 17.96 10.76
C LYS A 85 4.04 17.50 9.85
N PHE A 86 4.23 16.34 9.21
CA PHE A 86 3.15 15.68 8.50
C PHE A 86 2.09 15.24 9.50
N ILE A 87 0.85 15.69 9.30
CA ILE A 87 -0.32 15.14 9.98
C ILE A 87 -0.99 14.22 8.95
N PRO A 88 -1.02 12.89 9.18
CA PRO A 88 -1.64 11.95 8.26
C PRO A 88 -3.06 12.38 7.90
N GLY A 89 -3.43 12.26 6.63
CA GLY A 89 -4.78 12.59 6.15
C GLY A 89 -5.08 14.07 5.91
N THR A 90 -4.19 15.01 6.25
CA THR A 90 -4.44 16.45 6.03
C THR A 90 -3.49 17.05 4.98
N THR A 91 -4.04 17.76 4.00
CA THR A 91 -3.25 18.59 3.08
C THR A 91 -3.00 19.95 3.73
N SER A 92 -1.81 20.52 3.55
CA SER A 92 -1.54 21.91 3.97
C SER A 92 -2.62 22.85 3.42
N TYR A 93 -3.28 23.63 4.29
CA TYR A 93 -4.22 24.68 3.87
C TYR A 93 -3.62 25.60 2.78
N LYS A 94 -2.31 25.85 2.85
CA LYS A 94 -1.59 26.64 1.85
C LYS A 94 -1.43 25.91 0.51
N ALA A 95 -1.16 24.60 0.53
CA ALA A 95 -1.07 23.81 -0.70
C ALA A 95 -2.44 23.70 -1.38
N GLU A 96 -3.50 23.49 -0.59
CA GLU A 96 -4.88 23.47 -1.06
C GLU A 96 -5.28 24.81 -1.70
N HIS A 97 -4.95 25.94 -1.07
CA HIS A 97 -5.20 27.26 -1.63
C HIS A 97 -4.56 27.46 -3.02
N TYR A 98 -3.31 27.02 -3.21
CA TYR A 98 -2.64 27.11 -4.51
C TYR A 98 -3.26 26.15 -5.54
N ILE A 99 -3.68 24.95 -5.15
CA ILE A 99 -4.40 24.03 -6.05
C ILE A 99 -5.72 24.66 -6.51
N LEU A 100 -6.51 25.22 -5.59
CA LEU A 100 -7.76 25.92 -5.91
C LEU A 100 -7.52 27.14 -6.80
N SER A 101 -6.42 27.87 -6.58
CA SER A 101 -6.03 29.01 -7.43
C SER A 101 -5.69 28.55 -8.86
N ALA A 102 -5.01 27.41 -9.01
CA ALA A 102 -4.75 26.82 -10.33
C ALA A 102 -6.04 26.40 -11.03
N ILE A 103 -6.98 25.75 -10.29
CA ILE A 103 -8.29 25.37 -10.82
C ILE A 103 -9.07 26.61 -11.26
N ALA A 104 -9.17 27.64 -10.42
CA ALA A 104 -9.90 28.87 -10.73
C ALA A 104 -9.31 29.61 -11.95
N THR A 105 -7.98 29.63 -12.07
CA THR A 105 -7.30 30.25 -13.23
C THR A 105 -7.60 29.50 -14.52
N ALA A 106 -7.49 28.16 -14.51
CA ALA A 106 -7.78 27.33 -15.67
C ALA A 106 -9.27 27.37 -16.05
N GLN A 107 -10.16 27.39 -15.06
CA GLN A 107 -11.60 27.52 -15.25
C GLN A 107 -11.97 28.85 -15.89
N GLY A 108 -11.40 29.96 -15.39
CA GLY A 108 -11.64 31.29 -15.95
C GLY A 108 -11.27 31.39 -17.42
N VAL A 109 -10.17 30.74 -17.85
CA VAL A 109 -9.79 30.67 -19.27
C VAL A 109 -10.85 29.94 -20.11
N VAL A 110 -11.34 28.81 -19.61
CA VAL A 110 -12.32 27.98 -20.33
C VAL A 110 -13.71 28.62 -20.38
N ASP A 111 -14.12 29.34 -19.34
CA ASP A 111 -15.43 29.98 -19.29
C ASP A 111 -15.49 31.22 -20.19
N THR A 112 -14.35 31.93 -20.37
CA THR A 112 -14.27 33.05 -21.33
C THR A 112 -14.38 32.62 -22.79
N SER A 113 -14.15 31.34 -23.14
CA SER A 113 -14.34 30.83 -24.51
C SER A 113 -15.76 30.34 -24.81
N GLY A 114 -16.59 30.10 -23.78
CA GLY A 114 -17.88 29.40 -23.89
C GLY A 114 -19.15 30.26 -24.04
N GLY A 115 -19.10 31.57 -23.82
CA GLY A 115 -20.20 32.49 -24.16
C GLY A 115 -20.62 33.52 -23.10
N GLN A 116 -21.10 34.68 -23.59
CA GLN A 116 -21.64 35.89 -22.93
C GLN A 116 -20.69 36.94 -22.32
N SER A 117 -19.41 36.63 -22.04
CA SER A 117 -18.41 37.66 -21.65
C SER A 117 -17.53 38.15 -22.82
N ALA A 118 -18.00 38.02 -24.06
CA ALA A 118 -17.40 38.66 -25.24
C ALA A 118 -17.55 40.20 -25.23
N ALA A 119 -17.92 40.80 -24.10
CA ALA A 119 -17.99 42.25 -23.90
C ALA A 119 -16.61 42.91 -23.71
N GLN A 120 -15.52 42.14 -23.60
CA GLN A 120 -14.17 42.68 -23.43
C GLN A 120 -13.14 41.96 -24.31
N GLY A 121 -13.21 42.15 -25.63
CA GLY A 121 -12.06 42.10 -26.57
C GLY A 121 -11.09 40.91 -26.59
N ALA A 122 -11.32 39.83 -25.84
CA ALA A 122 -10.42 38.69 -25.76
C ALA A 122 -10.62 37.76 -26.98
N PRO A 123 -9.54 37.30 -27.63
CA PRO A 123 -9.64 36.37 -28.76
C PRO A 123 -10.24 35.02 -28.30
N PRO A 124 -10.99 34.33 -29.18
CA PRO A 124 -11.51 33.00 -28.89
C PRO A 124 -10.36 32.01 -28.69
N LEU A 125 -10.49 31.14 -27.69
CA LEU A 125 -9.48 30.13 -27.37
C LEU A 125 -9.37 29.12 -28.51
N ALA A 126 -8.14 28.85 -28.98
CA ALA A 126 -7.92 27.84 -30.00
C ALA A 126 -8.40 26.46 -29.51
N PRO A 127 -9.04 25.62 -30.35
CA PRO A 127 -9.62 24.34 -29.92
C PRO A 127 -8.64 23.40 -29.18
N TYR A 128 -7.38 23.39 -29.61
CA TYR A 128 -6.32 22.61 -28.95
C TYR A 128 -5.93 23.17 -27.57
N ALA A 129 -5.89 24.50 -27.42
CA ALA A 129 -5.64 25.14 -26.14
C ALA A 129 -6.81 24.91 -25.17
N GLU A 130 -8.05 24.99 -25.66
CA GLU A 130 -9.24 24.67 -24.86
C GLU A 130 -9.22 23.22 -24.38
N LEU A 131 -8.87 22.28 -25.25
CA LEU A 131 -8.71 20.86 -24.90
C LEU A 131 -7.69 20.68 -23.75
N ARG A 132 -6.53 21.35 -23.82
CA ARG A 132 -5.49 21.30 -22.78
C ARG A 132 -6.01 21.81 -21.43
N PHE A 133 -6.64 22.98 -21.40
CA PHE A 133 -7.18 23.55 -20.16
C PHE A 133 -8.31 22.70 -19.58
N ARG A 134 -9.24 22.20 -20.40
CA ARG A 134 -10.33 21.32 -19.93
C ARG A 134 -9.79 20.04 -19.32
N CYS A 135 -8.78 19.42 -19.93
CA CYS A 135 -8.13 18.24 -19.38
C CYS A 135 -7.38 18.53 -18.06
N LEU A 136 -6.72 19.69 -17.96
CA LEU A 136 -6.04 20.11 -16.71
C LEU A 136 -7.05 20.31 -15.57
N VAL A 137 -8.15 21.03 -15.83
CA VAL A 137 -9.21 21.23 -14.83
C VAL A 137 -9.79 19.90 -14.38
N ALA A 138 -10.16 19.03 -15.33
CA ALA A 138 -10.70 17.72 -15.00
C ALA A 138 -9.73 16.89 -14.14
N ASP A 139 -8.44 16.83 -14.49
CA ASP A 139 -7.44 16.09 -13.71
C ASP A 139 -7.26 16.66 -12.30
N LEU A 140 -7.22 17.99 -12.15
CA LEU A 140 -7.12 18.63 -10.83
C LEU A 140 -8.37 18.42 -9.98
N LEU A 141 -9.56 18.53 -10.57
CA LEU A 141 -10.82 18.28 -9.88
C LEU A 141 -10.91 16.83 -9.38
N LEU A 142 -10.57 15.86 -10.23
CA LEU A 142 -10.56 14.44 -9.85
C LEU A 142 -9.52 14.10 -8.77
N LYS A 143 -8.34 14.76 -8.79
CA LYS A 143 -7.24 14.47 -7.85
C LYS A 143 -7.40 15.13 -6.48
N HIS A 144 -7.97 16.34 -6.45
CA HIS A 144 -7.88 17.21 -5.28
C HIS A 144 -9.24 17.64 -4.72
N THR A 145 -10.34 17.34 -5.38
CA THR A 145 -11.66 17.79 -4.95
C THR A 145 -12.68 16.65 -4.95
N LYS A 146 -13.84 16.89 -4.33
CA LYS A 146 -15.00 15.99 -4.40
C LYS A 146 -16.01 16.40 -5.49
N ASN A 147 -15.66 17.38 -6.32
CA ASN A 147 -16.56 17.93 -7.32
C ASN A 147 -16.51 17.09 -8.62
N THR A 148 -17.18 15.95 -8.57
CA THR A 148 -17.23 14.99 -9.68
C THR A 148 -18.13 15.45 -10.83
N SER A 149 -19.16 16.27 -10.55
CA SER A 149 -20.07 16.79 -11.57
C SER A 149 -19.37 17.73 -12.55
N ASP A 150 -18.57 18.67 -12.03
CA ASP A 150 -17.86 19.60 -12.90
C ASP A 150 -16.74 18.87 -13.66
N ALA A 151 -16.05 17.94 -12.99
CA ALA A 151 -15.06 17.09 -13.65
C ALA A 151 -15.65 16.34 -14.86
N GLU A 152 -16.84 15.75 -14.72
CA GLU A 152 -17.53 15.06 -15.80
C GLU A 152 -17.83 15.99 -16.98
N LEU A 153 -18.36 17.19 -16.70
CA LEU A 153 -18.68 18.18 -17.74
C LEU A 153 -17.43 18.59 -18.54
N HIS A 154 -16.30 18.81 -17.85
CA HIS A 154 -15.03 19.11 -18.52
C HIS A 154 -14.54 17.93 -19.35
N ILE A 155 -14.68 16.68 -18.87
CA ILE A 155 -14.29 15.46 -19.60
C ILE A 155 -15.14 15.28 -20.86
N GLN A 156 -16.46 15.44 -20.78
CA GLN A 156 -17.36 15.28 -21.93
C GLN A 156 -17.02 16.30 -23.04
N LYS A 157 -16.83 17.57 -22.67
CA LYS A 157 -16.44 18.62 -23.62
C LYS A 157 -15.04 18.38 -24.19
N ALA A 158 -14.08 17.96 -23.36
CA ALA A 158 -12.73 17.62 -23.81
C ALA A 158 -12.73 16.41 -24.77
N SER A 159 -13.53 15.39 -24.51
CA SER A 159 -13.65 14.21 -25.39
C SER A 159 -14.21 14.57 -26.76
N LEU A 160 -15.23 15.44 -26.82
CA LEU A 160 -15.76 15.95 -28.08
C LEU A 160 -14.69 16.72 -28.86
N LEU A 161 -13.96 17.63 -28.20
CA LEU A 161 -12.88 18.40 -28.84
C LEU A 161 -11.73 17.49 -29.30
N ALA A 162 -11.35 16.50 -28.50
CA ALA A 162 -10.32 15.53 -28.85
C ALA A 162 -10.71 14.73 -30.11
N SER A 163 -11.98 14.37 -30.28
CA SER A 163 -12.45 13.67 -31.49
C SER A 163 -12.31 14.51 -32.77
N GLN A 164 -12.39 15.85 -32.63
CA GLN A 164 -12.35 16.80 -33.76
C GLN A 164 -10.93 17.25 -34.10
N VAL A 165 -10.08 17.45 -33.09
CA VAL A 165 -8.76 18.09 -33.24
C VAL A 165 -7.61 17.08 -33.11
N ASP A 166 -7.84 15.94 -32.44
CA ASP A 166 -6.81 14.96 -32.08
C ASP A 166 -7.30 13.50 -32.23
N SER A 167 -7.96 13.21 -33.36
CA SER A 167 -8.67 11.95 -33.60
C SER A 167 -7.81 10.68 -33.47
N SER A 168 -6.49 10.80 -33.60
CA SER A 168 -5.51 9.72 -33.42
C SER A 168 -4.34 10.07 -32.49
N GLY A 169 -4.43 11.14 -31.71
CA GLY A 169 -3.31 11.57 -30.86
C GLY A 169 -3.51 11.37 -29.37
N SER A 170 -2.56 11.90 -28.60
CA SER A 170 -2.37 11.60 -27.18
C SER A 170 -3.52 12.08 -26.29
N TYR A 171 -4.20 13.19 -26.64
CA TYR A 171 -5.29 13.73 -25.83
C TYR A 171 -6.59 12.94 -25.97
N LYS A 172 -6.82 12.22 -27.07
CA LYS A 172 -7.91 11.23 -27.16
C LYS A 172 -7.78 10.19 -26.06
N TYR A 173 -6.61 9.60 -25.92
CA TYR A 173 -6.36 8.60 -24.88
C TYR A 173 -6.26 9.25 -23.48
N TYR A 174 -5.85 10.52 -23.39
CA TYR A 174 -5.90 11.27 -22.12
C TYR A 174 -7.32 11.40 -21.58
N THR A 175 -8.22 11.90 -22.42
CA THR A 175 -9.62 12.11 -22.07
C THR A 175 -10.31 10.80 -21.71
N LEU A 176 -9.97 9.71 -22.41
CA LEU A 176 -10.43 8.37 -22.05
C LEU A 176 -9.94 7.94 -20.66
N ASP A 177 -8.66 8.16 -20.34
CA ASP A 177 -8.11 7.83 -19.02
C ASP A 177 -8.79 8.64 -17.90
N LEU A 178 -9.05 9.93 -18.13
CA LEU A 178 -9.82 10.78 -17.22
C LEU A 178 -11.26 10.28 -17.06
N GLN A 179 -11.91 9.85 -18.13
CA GLN A 179 -13.24 9.25 -18.10
C GLN A 179 -13.25 7.96 -17.27
N VAL A 180 -12.25 7.09 -17.45
CA VAL A 180 -12.11 5.86 -16.66
C VAL A 180 -11.93 6.19 -15.17
N ARG A 181 -11.08 7.16 -14.81
CA ARG A 181 -10.93 7.62 -13.41
C ARG A 181 -12.24 8.12 -12.83
N PHE A 182 -12.99 8.90 -13.58
CA PHE A 182 -14.31 9.37 -13.18
C PHE A 182 -15.29 8.20 -12.94
N LEU A 183 -15.32 7.22 -13.84
CA LEU A 183 -16.16 6.03 -13.69
C LEU A 183 -15.75 5.18 -12.48
N GLU A 184 -14.46 5.08 -12.17
CA GLU A 184 -13.96 4.42 -10.96
C GLU A 184 -14.44 5.17 -9.69
N LEU A 185 -14.34 6.50 -9.66
CA LEU A 185 -14.75 7.32 -8.52
C LEU A 185 -16.28 7.34 -8.30
N THR A 186 -17.05 7.22 -9.37
CA THR A 186 -18.53 7.12 -9.33
C THR A 186 -19.04 5.68 -9.19
N ASN A 187 -18.14 4.73 -8.92
CA ASN A 187 -18.43 3.31 -8.73
C ASN A 187 -19.12 2.63 -9.93
N SER A 188 -18.95 3.17 -11.14
CA SER A 188 -19.44 2.63 -12.40
C SER A 188 -18.41 1.71 -13.07
N VAL A 189 -17.92 0.72 -12.30
CA VAL A 189 -16.81 -0.18 -12.69
C VAL A 189 -17.06 -0.92 -14.02
N PRO A 190 -18.24 -1.48 -14.31
CA PRO A 190 -18.46 -2.19 -15.58
C PRO A 190 -18.32 -1.31 -16.82
N ALA A 191 -18.69 -0.02 -16.71
CA ALA A 191 -18.52 0.94 -17.80
C ALA A 191 -17.03 1.25 -18.04
N ALA A 192 -16.26 1.38 -16.96
CA ALA A 192 -14.81 1.56 -17.03
C ALA A 192 -14.12 0.33 -17.67
N GLU A 193 -14.51 -0.88 -17.28
CA GLU A 193 -14.00 -2.14 -17.87
C GLU A 193 -14.26 -2.20 -19.38
N LYS A 194 -15.49 -1.88 -19.80
CA LYS A 194 -15.87 -1.86 -21.22
C LYS A 194 -15.05 -0.83 -22.02
N ALA A 195 -14.89 0.38 -21.48
CA ALA A 195 -14.13 1.45 -22.11
C ALA A 195 -12.64 1.06 -22.27
N LEU A 196 -12.03 0.52 -21.22
CA LEU A 196 -10.64 0.05 -21.24
C LEU A 196 -10.44 -1.12 -22.21
N MET A 197 -11.36 -2.09 -22.23
CA MET A 197 -11.26 -3.24 -23.13
C MET A 197 -11.30 -2.81 -24.61
N ALA A 198 -12.18 -1.87 -24.95
CA ALA A 198 -12.23 -1.28 -26.28
C ALA A 198 -10.91 -0.57 -26.64
N ALA A 199 -10.36 0.20 -25.71
CA ALA A 199 -9.10 0.93 -25.92
C ALA A 199 -7.89 0.02 -26.08
N VAL A 200 -7.79 -1.06 -25.30
CA VAL A 200 -6.72 -2.06 -25.46
C VAL A 200 -6.74 -2.62 -26.88
N LYS A 201 -7.92 -3.05 -27.35
CA LYS A 201 -8.08 -3.60 -28.69
C LYS A 201 -7.72 -2.58 -29.77
N GLU A 202 -8.28 -1.38 -29.69
CA GLU A 202 -8.03 -0.29 -30.64
C GLU A 202 -6.55 0.07 -30.71
N CYS A 203 -5.87 0.20 -29.56
CA CYS A 203 -4.46 0.56 -29.52
C CYS A 203 -3.56 -0.51 -30.14
N PHE A 204 -3.78 -1.79 -29.85
CA PHE A 204 -2.97 -2.87 -30.46
C PHE A 204 -3.25 -3.02 -31.96
N GLU A 205 -4.51 -2.89 -32.40
CA GLU A 205 -4.88 -2.91 -33.83
C GLU A 205 -4.28 -1.72 -34.59
N SER A 206 -4.31 -0.53 -33.99
CA SER A 206 -3.73 0.71 -34.53
C SER A 206 -2.21 0.83 -34.32
N ARG A 207 -1.56 -0.22 -33.81
CA ARG A 207 -0.11 -0.29 -33.55
C ARG A 207 0.42 0.76 -32.56
N LEU A 208 -0.43 1.28 -31.69
CA LEU A 208 -0.08 2.17 -30.59
C LEU A 208 0.34 1.35 -29.36
N VAL A 209 1.45 0.62 -29.48
CA VAL A 209 1.90 -0.41 -28.53
C VAL A 209 2.03 0.12 -27.08
N LEU A 210 2.54 1.34 -26.90
CA LEU A 210 2.69 1.94 -25.57
C LEU A 210 1.33 2.17 -24.89
N HIS A 211 0.37 2.76 -25.61
CA HIS A 211 -0.99 2.98 -25.11
C HIS A 211 -1.70 1.64 -24.87
N GLY A 212 -1.47 0.65 -25.73
CA GLY A 212 -1.96 -0.71 -25.56
C GLY A 212 -1.53 -1.33 -24.23
N TYR A 213 -0.24 -1.28 -23.91
CA TYR A 213 0.26 -1.77 -22.61
C TYR A 213 -0.24 -0.94 -21.42
N PHE A 214 -0.35 0.38 -21.56
CA PHE A 214 -0.88 1.26 -20.53
C PHE A 214 -2.31 0.87 -20.13
N PHE A 215 -3.22 0.81 -21.11
CA PHE A 215 -4.61 0.44 -20.85
C PHE A 215 -4.76 -1.02 -20.41
N LEU A 216 -3.90 -1.92 -20.90
CA LEU A 216 -3.89 -3.32 -20.49
C LEU A 216 -3.57 -3.47 -19.00
N LEU A 217 -2.52 -2.80 -18.52
CA LEU A 217 -2.14 -2.81 -17.10
C LEU A 217 -3.22 -2.15 -16.23
N ARG A 218 -3.82 -1.06 -16.71
CA ARG A 218 -4.93 -0.38 -16.02
C ARG A 218 -6.15 -1.29 -15.88
N LEU A 219 -6.51 -2.00 -16.95
CA LEU A 219 -7.62 -2.96 -16.96
C LEU A 219 -7.34 -4.17 -16.07
N ALA A 220 -6.12 -4.70 -16.08
CA ALA A 220 -5.73 -5.80 -15.19
C ALA A 220 -5.87 -5.39 -13.71
N ASN A 221 -5.43 -4.19 -13.35
CA ASN A 221 -5.59 -3.66 -12.00
C ASN A 221 -7.06 -3.47 -11.61
N LEU A 222 -7.91 -3.03 -12.55
CA LEU A 222 -9.35 -2.88 -12.32
C LEU A 222 -10.02 -4.24 -12.05
N PHE A 223 -9.74 -5.26 -12.87
CA PHE A 223 -10.24 -6.62 -12.65
C PHE A 223 -9.75 -7.22 -11.33
N ALA A 224 -8.50 -6.95 -10.94
CA ALA A 224 -7.97 -7.42 -9.67
C ALA A 224 -8.68 -6.75 -8.48
N LYS A 225 -8.96 -5.44 -8.55
CA LYS A 225 -9.73 -4.72 -7.52
C LYS A 225 -11.17 -5.22 -7.40
N SER A 226 -11.79 -5.63 -8.51
CA SER A 226 -13.12 -6.25 -8.50
C SER A 226 -13.12 -7.72 -8.08
N GLY A 227 -11.96 -8.30 -7.78
CA GLY A 227 -11.81 -9.71 -7.38
C GLY A 227 -11.93 -10.71 -8.53
N ASN A 228 -11.94 -10.26 -9.79
CA ASN A 228 -12.09 -11.12 -10.95
C ASN A 228 -10.75 -11.71 -11.40
N ILE A 229 -10.34 -12.80 -10.75
CA ILE A 229 -9.07 -13.51 -11.01
C ILE A 229 -8.98 -13.94 -12.48
N ARG A 230 -10.06 -14.52 -13.02
CA ARG A 230 -10.06 -15.09 -14.38
C ARG A 230 -9.86 -14.01 -15.44
N GLN A 231 -10.56 -12.88 -15.32
CA GLN A 231 -10.41 -11.78 -16.27
C GLN A 231 -9.04 -11.11 -16.16
N THR A 232 -8.54 -10.92 -14.94
CA THR A 232 -7.17 -10.43 -14.68
C THR A 232 -6.14 -11.29 -15.38
N PHE A 233 -6.25 -12.62 -15.27
CA PHE A 233 -5.33 -13.56 -15.90
C PHE A 233 -5.43 -13.52 -17.43
N ASN A 234 -6.65 -13.52 -17.98
CA ASN A 234 -6.88 -13.51 -19.42
C ASN A 234 -6.27 -12.26 -20.08
N ILE A 235 -6.46 -11.08 -19.49
CA ILE A 235 -5.96 -9.83 -20.07
C ILE A 235 -4.42 -9.72 -19.96
N LEU A 236 -3.82 -10.19 -18.87
CA LEU A 236 -2.37 -10.24 -18.72
C LEU A 236 -1.75 -11.26 -19.68
N MET A 237 -2.37 -12.43 -19.85
CA MET A 237 -1.93 -13.43 -20.83
C MET A 237 -2.03 -12.92 -22.27
N TYR A 238 -3.04 -12.11 -22.59
CA TYR A 238 -3.11 -11.43 -23.87
C TYR A 238 -1.90 -10.50 -24.08
N GLY A 239 -1.55 -9.70 -23.06
CA GLY A 239 -0.36 -8.83 -23.09
C GLY A 239 0.96 -9.61 -23.20
N ILE A 240 1.09 -10.74 -22.49
CA ILE A 240 2.27 -11.60 -22.55
C ILE A 240 2.48 -12.13 -23.97
N LYS A 241 1.43 -12.65 -24.60
CA LYS A 241 1.48 -13.13 -25.99
C LYS A 241 1.82 -12.00 -26.97
N ALA A 242 1.21 -10.82 -26.80
CA ALA A 242 1.52 -9.66 -27.63
C ALA A 242 2.99 -9.24 -27.47
N SER A 243 3.52 -9.22 -26.25
CA SER A 243 4.93 -8.87 -25.99
C SER A 243 5.92 -9.87 -26.57
N GLU A 244 5.56 -11.15 -26.61
CA GLU A 244 6.36 -12.20 -27.25
C GLU A 244 6.40 -12.02 -28.77
N GLN A 245 5.24 -11.80 -29.40
CA GLN A 245 5.14 -11.54 -30.84
C GLN A 245 5.93 -10.30 -31.27
N LEU A 246 5.97 -9.27 -30.43
CA LEU A 246 6.71 -8.03 -30.68
C LEU A 246 8.19 -8.11 -30.28
N GLY A 247 8.65 -9.23 -29.70
CA GLY A 247 10.04 -9.38 -29.23
C GLY A 247 10.39 -8.51 -28.01
N ASN A 248 9.39 -8.04 -27.26
CA ASN A 248 9.54 -7.18 -26.09
C ASN A 248 9.79 -8.01 -24.82
N THR A 249 10.95 -8.66 -24.72
CA THR A 249 11.25 -9.62 -23.64
C THR A 249 11.15 -9.04 -22.23
N SER A 250 11.67 -7.82 -22.00
CA SER A 250 11.62 -7.18 -20.67
C SER A 250 10.18 -6.84 -20.25
N VAL A 251 9.34 -6.42 -21.19
CA VAL A 251 7.90 -6.17 -20.95
C VAL A 251 7.18 -7.49 -20.66
N ARG A 252 7.52 -8.57 -21.37
CA ARG A 252 6.98 -9.92 -21.12
C ARG A 252 7.24 -10.36 -19.68
N ILE A 253 8.49 -10.21 -19.21
CA ILE A 253 8.88 -10.56 -17.84
C ILE A 253 8.16 -9.67 -16.83
N TYR A 254 8.07 -8.36 -17.08
CA TYR A 254 7.31 -7.46 -16.23
C TYR A 254 5.82 -7.86 -16.12
N LEU A 255 5.17 -8.22 -17.22
CA LEU A 255 3.78 -8.69 -17.21
C LEU A 255 3.61 -10.00 -16.44
N LEU A 256 4.58 -10.92 -16.50
CA LEU A 256 4.59 -12.13 -15.68
C LEU A 256 4.70 -11.79 -14.19
N LEU A 257 5.55 -10.85 -13.80
CA LEU A 257 5.67 -10.38 -12.41
C LEU A 257 4.37 -9.73 -11.91
N VAL A 258 3.73 -8.89 -12.73
CA VAL A 258 2.43 -8.28 -12.41
C VAL A 258 1.35 -9.36 -12.24
N MET A 259 1.36 -10.40 -13.08
CA MET A 259 0.45 -11.53 -12.95
C MET A 259 0.67 -12.31 -11.65
N THR A 260 1.92 -12.60 -11.30
CA THR A 260 2.27 -13.23 -10.01
C THR A 260 1.85 -12.37 -8.82
N HIS A 261 2.05 -11.06 -8.87
CA HIS A 261 1.58 -10.12 -7.84
C HIS A 261 0.07 -10.27 -7.64
N HIS A 262 -0.72 -10.19 -8.72
CA HIS A 262 -2.17 -10.30 -8.61
C HIS A 262 -2.62 -11.69 -8.12
N CYS A 263 -1.94 -12.78 -8.50
CA CYS A 263 -2.20 -14.10 -7.94
C CYS A 263 -2.00 -14.13 -6.42
N LEU A 264 -0.94 -13.49 -5.90
CA LEU A 264 -0.69 -13.40 -4.46
C LEU A 264 -1.73 -12.55 -3.73
N VAL A 265 -2.13 -11.40 -4.31
CA VAL A 265 -3.17 -10.52 -3.74
C VAL A 265 -4.52 -11.22 -3.69
N LEU A 266 -4.86 -11.98 -4.74
CA LEU A 266 -6.11 -12.72 -4.88
C LEU A 266 -6.06 -14.11 -4.22
N GLN A 267 -5.00 -14.39 -3.45
CA GLN A 267 -4.83 -15.63 -2.66
C GLN A 267 -4.82 -16.93 -3.49
N SER A 268 -4.40 -16.87 -4.75
CA SER A 268 -4.25 -18.02 -5.63
C SER A 268 -2.83 -18.60 -5.60
N THR A 269 -2.47 -19.22 -4.47
CA THR A 269 -1.09 -19.69 -4.14
C THR A 269 -0.53 -20.71 -5.14
N THR A 270 -1.31 -21.69 -5.58
CA THR A 270 -0.83 -22.71 -6.54
C THR A 270 -0.37 -22.10 -7.85
N GLN A 271 -1.08 -21.06 -8.32
CA GLN A 271 -0.73 -20.37 -9.56
C GLN A 271 0.49 -19.47 -9.38
N SER A 272 0.60 -18.74 -8.26
CA SER A 272 1.76 -17.89 -8.00
C SER A 272 3.06 -18.70 -7.91
N SER A 273 3.04 -19.83 -7.22
CA SER A 273 4.22 -20.69 -7.09
C SER A 273 4.67 -21.27 -8.43
N LYS A 274 3.73 -21.70 -9.29
CA LYS A 274 4.05 -22.18 -10.63
C LYS A 274 4.71 -21.07 -11.48
N LEU A 275 4.16 -19.86 -11.45
CA LEU A 275 4.73 -18.73 -12.19
C LEU A 275 6.13 -18.35 -11.69
N ILE A 276 6.35 -18.38 -10.38
CA ILE A 276 7.68 -18.12 -9.79
C ILE A 276 8.71 -19.16 -10.23
N GLN A 277 8.33 -20.44 -10.26
CA GLN A 277 9.18 -21.52 -10.77
C GLN A 277 9.50 -21.33 -12.26
N ASP A 278 8.49 -21.05 -13.08
CA ASP A 278 8.66 -20.82 -14.52
C ASP A 278 9.55 -19.61 -14.83
N MET A 279 9.47 -18.56 -13.98
CA MET A 279 10.28 -17.34 -14.11
C MET A 279 11.69 -17.46 -13.53
N HIS A 280 11.94 -18.41 -12.63
CA HIS A 280 13.19 -18.50 -11.86
C HIS A 280 14.45 -18.47 -12.73
N LYS A 281 14.40 -19.15 -13.88
CA LYS A 281 15.48 -19.20 -14.89
C LYS A 281 15.90 -17.84 -15.45
N PHE A 282 15.05 -16.82 -15.41
CA PHE A 282 15.40 -15.48 -15.89
C PHE A 282 16.18 -14.67 -14.86
N PHE A 283 16.16 -15.08 -13.59
CA PHE A 283 16.72 -14.32 -12.47
C PHE A 283 17.87 -15.04 -11.75
N THR A 284 18.28 -16.23 -12.18
CA THR A 284 19.45 -16.93 -11.62
C THR A 284 20.67 -16.84 -12.53
N GLU A 285 21.85 -16.67 -11.92
CA GLU A 285 23.13 -16.53 -12.62
C GLU A 285 23.63 -17.85 -13.25
N ASN A 286 22.89 -18.95 -13.08
CA ASN A 286 23.21 -20.27 -13.63
C ASN A 286 22.25 -20.60 -14.79
N THR A 287 22.34 -19.89 -15.90
CA THR A 287 21.76 -20.38 -17.16
C THR A 287 22.57 -21.59 -17.63
N PRO A 288 21.99 -22.79 -17.75
CA PRO A 288 22.66 -23.89 -18.44
C PRO A 288 22.96 -23.46 -19.89
N ALA A 289 24.12 -23.89 -20.39
CA ALA A 289 24.56 -23.60 -21.75
C ALA A 289 23.46 -23.96 -22.76
N GLY A 290 22.97 -22.96 -23.52
CA GLY A 290 21.99 -23.17 -24.59
C GLY A 290 20.57 -22.63 -24.38
N THR A 291 20.31 -21.71 -23.44
CA THR A 291 19.01 -21.02 -23.29
C THR A 291 19.06 -19.54 -23.77
N PRO A 292 17.90 -18.92 -24.17
CA PRO A 292 17.78 -17.80 -25.14
C PRO A 292 18.47 -16.46 -24.72
N PRO A 293 18.56 -15.42 -25.59
CA PRO A 293 19.67 -14.46 -25.63
C PRO A 293 19.71 -13.40 -24.50
N VAL A 294 18.86 -13.50 -23.48
CA VAL A 294 18.78 -12.55 -22.37
C VAL A 294 19.35 -13.20 -21.11
N THR A 295 20.58 -12.84 -20.76
CA THR A 295 21.17 -13.17 -19.47
C THR A 295 20.54 -12.30 -18.37
N ALA A 296 20.50 -12.79 -17.12
CA ALA A 296 19.99 -12.02 -15.98
C ALA A 296 20.61 -10.60 -15.89
N SER A 297 21.88 -10.46 -16.29
CA SER A 297 22.60 -9.18 -16.37
C SER A 297 22.01 -8.13 -17.32
N MET A 298 21.14 -8.51 -18.26
CA MET A 298 20.50 -7.59 -19.21
C MET A 298 19.16 -7.03 -18.72
N LEU A 299 18.62 -7.54 -17.61
CA LEU A 299 17.37 -7.05 -17.05
C LEU A 299 17.61 -5.91 -16.06
N PRO A 300 16.73 -4.88 -16.02
CA PRO A 300 16.81 -3.83 -15.02
C PRO A 300 16.80 -4.39 -13.58
N VAL A 301 17.62 -3.81 -12.70
CA VAL A 301 17.69 -4.17 -11.28
C VAL A 301 16.31 -4.14 -10.59
N PRO A 302 15.42 -3.16 -10.86
CA PRO A 302 14.07 -3.16 -10.28
C PRO A 302 13.26 -4.44 -10.54
N LEU A 303 13.41 -5.07 -11.71
CA LEU A 303 12.71 -6.33 -11.99
C LEU A 303 13.23 -7.49 -11.14
N HIS A 304 14.54 -7.50 -10.84
CA HIS A 304 15.12 -8.49 -9.94
C HIS A 304 14.60 -8.31 -8.51
N VAL A 305 14.62 -7.07 -8.02
CA VAL A 305 14.09 -6.74 -6.67
C VAL A 305 12.62 -7.14 -6.59
N TYR A 306 11.82 -6.83 -7.62
CA TYR A 306 10.41 -7.19 -7.66
C TYR A 306 10.21 -8.72 -7.63
N TYR A 307 10.95 -9.47 -8.44
CA TYR A 307 10.93 -10.93 -8.43
C TYR A 307 11.23 -11.51 -7.05
N PHE A 308 12.32 -11.07 -6.40
CA PHE A 308 12.71 -11.61 -5.10
C PHE A 308 11.74 -11.25 -3.98
N ILE A 309 11.12 -10.07 -4.01
CA ILE A 309 10.03 -9.72 -3.08
C ILE A 309 8.86 -10.70 -3.26
N LEU A 310 8.38 -10.89 -4.50
CA LEU A 310 7.25 -11.79 -4.77
C LEU A 310 7.57 -13.25 -4.43
N SER A 311 8.78 -13.72 -4.75
CA SER A 311 9.26 -15.07 -4.40
C SER A 311 9.30 -15.27 -2.89
N THR A 312 9.83 -14.31 -2.13
CA THR A 312 9.85 -14.38 -0.66
C THR A 312 8.42 -14.45 -0.11
N MET A 313 7.51 -13.61 -0.61
CA MET A 313 6.11 -13.58 -0.18
C MET A 313 5.37 -14.88 -0.49
N ASP A 314 5.61 -15.49 -1.65
CA ASP A 314 5.04 -16.80 -2.03
C ASP A 314 5.52 -17.91 -1.10
N HIS A 315 6.83 -17.97 -0.80
CA HIS A 315 7.38 -18.92 0.15
C HIS A 315 6.77 -18.75 1.55
N LEU A 316 6.62 -17.51 2.04
CA LEU A 316 5.96 -17.24 3.32
C LEU A 316 4.50 -17.68 3.33
N ARG A 317 3.75 -17.42 2.26
CA ARG A 317 2.34 -17.82 2.14
C ARG A 317 2.17 -19.35 2.15
N ASN A 318 3.12 -20.07 1.57
CA ASN A 318 3.14 -21.53 1.56
C ASN A 318 3.74 -22.14 2.84
N GLY A 319 4.17 -21.32 3.82
CA GLY A 319 4.80 -21.79 5.06
C GLY A 319 6.23 -22.29 4.90
N ASP A 320 6.88 -22.09 3.74
CA ASP A 320 8.27 -22.45 3.50
C ASP A 320 9.22 -21.32 3.94
N VAL A 321 9.33 -21.18 5.27
CA VAL A 321 10.13 -20.13 5.90
C VAL A 321 11.61 -20.26 5.54
N LYS A 322 12.11 -21.48 5.34
CA LYS A 322 13.52 -21.71 4.99
C LYS A 322 13.84 -21.20 3.60
N ALA A 323 12.98 -21.49 2.61
CA ALA A 323 13.14 -20.94 1.27
C ALA A 323 13.01 -19.40 1.27
N ALA A 324 12.06 -18.85 2.03
CA ALA A 324 11.92 -17.40 2.19
C ALA A 324 13.22 -16.77 2.72
N LEU A 325 13.79 -17.31 3.81
CA LEU A 325 15.05 -16.83 4.39
C LEU A 325 16.23 -16.92 3.41
N ALA A 326 16.27 -17.96 2.56
CA ALA A 326 17.34 -18.14 1.57
C ALA A 326 17.36 -17.05 0.49
N THR A 327 16.22 -16.40 0.21
CA THR A 327 16.13 -15.33 -0.79
C THR A 327 16.60 -13.96 -0.28
N LEU A 328 16.52 -13.71 1.04
CA LEU A 328 16.77 -12.41 1.65
C LEU A 328 18.20 -11.86 1.40
N PRO A 329 19.29 -12.63 1.56
CA PRO A 329 20.64 -12.09 1.37
C PRO A 329 20.86 -11.50 -0.02
N ARG A 330 20.28 -12.15 -1.05
CA ARG A 330 20.36 -11.65 -2.42
C ARG A 330 19.51 -10.40 -2.62
N LEU A 331 18.32 -10.36 -2.04
CA LEU A 331 17.44 -9.18 -2.10
C LEU A 331 18.08 -7.95 -1.43
N HIS A 332 18.66 -8.11 -0.24
CA HIS A 332 19.41 -7.04 0.44
C HIS A 332 20.59 -6.57 -0.40
N LYS A 333 21.42 -7.50 -0.90
CA LYS A 333 22.57 -7.17 -1.75
C LYS A 333 22.16 -6.37 -3.00
N LEU A 334 21.09 -6.79 -3.69
CA LEU A 334 20.59 -6.09 -4.87
C LEU A 334 20.17 -4.65 -4.53
N LEU A 335 19.48 -4.44 -3.41
CA LEU A 335 18.99 -3.14 -3.01
C LEU A 335 20.11 -2.20 -2.53
N GLU A 336 21.09 -2.73 -1.82
CA GLU A 336 22.29 -1.99 -1.38
C GLU A 336 23.13 -1.52 -2.58
N GLN A 337 23.35 -2.42 -3.54
CA GLN A 337 24.16 -2.15 -4.73
C GLN A 337 23.44 -1.29 -5.78
N TRP A 338 22.11 -1.21 -5.74
CA TRP A 338 21.35 -0.43 -6.71
C TRP A 338 21.57 1.07 -6.49
N GLN A 339 22.29 1.72 -7.38
CA GLN A 339 22.43 3.17 -7.40
C GLN A 339 21.55 3.75 -8.52
N PRO A 340 20.45 4.46 -8.20
CA PRO A 340 19.60 5.08 -9.20
C PRO A 340 20.39 6.16 -9.95
N ALA A 341 20.41 6.07 -11.28
CA ALA A 341 21.18 6.96 -12.15
C ALA A 341 20.47 8.30 -12.43
N THR A 342 19.15 8.32 -12.29
CA THR A 342 18.32 9.50 -12.58
C THR A 342 17.45 9.89 -11.38
N PRO A 343 17.03 11.17 -11.26
CA PRO A 343 16.06 11.57 -10.26
C PRO A 343 14.73 10.80 -10.35
N GLN A 344 14.35 10.37 -11.56
CA GLN A 344 13.15 9.56 -11.78
C GLN A 344 13.30 8.14 -11.22
N GLU A 345 14.49 7.55 -11.32
CA GLU A 345 14.78 6.25 -10.69
C GLU A 345 14.79 6.32 -9.16
N VAL A 346 15.28 7.42 -8.58
CA VAL A 346 15.16 7.66 -7.13
C VAL A 346 13.70 7.63 -6.70
N MET A 347 12.83 8.17 -7.55
CA MET A 347 11.38 8.22 -7.40
C MET A 347 10.64 6.93 -7.75
N GLY A 348 11.35 5.85 -8.10
CA GLY A 348 10.76 4.55 -8.40
C GLY A 348 10.29 4.36 -9.84
N ALA A 349 10.71 5.23 -10.77
CA ALA A 349 10.50 5.02 -12.19
C ALA A 349 11.62 4.19 -12.81
N PHE A 350 11.31 3.27 -13.71
CA PHE A 350 12.32 2.58 -14.52
C PHE A 350 11.83 2.33 -15.94
N HIS A 351 12.76 2.16 -16.88
CA HIS A 351 12.44 2.04 -18.30
C HIS A 351 12.64 0.61 -18.81
N LEU A 352 11.69 0.13 -19.62
CA LEU A 352 11.75 -1.15 -20.32
C LEU A 352 11.85 -0.87 -21.82
N PRO A 353 12.85 -1.41 -22.53
CA PRO A 353 12.99 -1.17 -23.96
C PRO A 353 11.80 -1.76 -24.73
N LEU A 354 11.34 -1.01 -25.73
CA LEU A 354 10.31 -1.41 -26.70
C LEU A 354 10.95 -1.55 -28.07
N ASN A 355 10.81 -2.72 -28.66
CA ASN A 355 11.09 -2.94 -30.07
C ASN A 355 9.94 -2.34 -30.90
N THR A 356 10.15 -1.11 -31.36
CA THR A 356 9.27 -0.45 -32.35
C THR A 356 9.77 -0.66 -33.79
N THR A 357 10.98 -1.24 -33.95
CA THR A 357 11.72 -1.41 -35.21
C THR A 357 11.16 -2.45 -36.18
N SER A 358 10.15 -3.24 -35.81
CA SER A 358 9.45 -4.11 -36.77
C SER A 358 8.68 -3.32 -37.84
N TYR A 359 8.54 -1.99 -37.72
CA TYR A 359 7.70 -1.19 -38.63
C TYR A 359 8.28 0.18 -39.06
N ALA A 360 9.51 0.53 -38.69
CA ALA A 360 10.12 1.82 -39.05
C ALA A 360 10.35 2.00 -40.58
N THR A 361 10.23 0.94 -41.39
CA THR A 361 10.49 0.97 -42.84
C THR A 361 9.37 1.59 -43.69
N THR A 362 8.28 2.12 -43.12
CA THR A 362 7.16 2.69 -43.89
C THR A 362 6.87 4.18 -43.66
N LEU A 363 7.73 4.90 -42.93
CA LEU A 363 7.64 6.36 -42.77
C LEU A 363 8.84 7.09 -43.41
N THR A 364 9.11 6.77 -44.67
CA THR A 364 9.94 7.61 -45.56
C THR A 364 9.18 7.94 -46.84
N VAL A 365 8.11 8.72 -46.73
CA VAL A 365 7.67 9.59 -47.82
C VAL A 365 7.18 10.92 -47.23
N GLY A 366 7.89 12.01 -47.54
CA GLY A 366 7.29 13.34 -47.56
C GLY A 366 7.85 14.40 -46.61
N LYS A 367 8.92 15.07 -47.07
CA LYS A 367 9.40 16.42 -46.72
C LYS A 367 10.04 16.63 -45.33
N SER A 368 11.34 16.84 -45.42
CA SER A 368 12.26 17.36 -44.42
C SER A 368 11.79 18.65 -43.75
N VAL A 369 11.63 18.60 -42.43
CA VAL A 369 11.86 19.74 -41.53
C VAL A 369 13.04 19.33 -40.64
N PRO A 370 14.06 20.18 -40.42
CA PRO A 370 15.18 19.82 -39.56
C PRO A 370 14.72 19.84 -38.09
N ALA A 371 14.23 18.71 -37.60
CA ALA A 371 13.99 18.51 -36.18
C ALA A 371 15.31 18.12 -35.51
N THR A 372 15.84 19.03 -34.69
CA THR A 372 16.86 18.68 -33.70
C THR A 372 16.26 17.65 -32.73
N PRO A 373 16.91 16.50 -32.48
CA PRO A 373 16.36 15.49 -31.58
C PRO A 373 16.54 15.96 -30.14
N ARG A 374 15.51 16.60 -29.57
CA ARG A 374 15.37 16.68 -28.11
C ARG A 374 14.66 15.41 -27.64
N ALA A 375 15.44 14.48 -27.08
CA ALA A 375 14.92 13.33 -26.37
C ALA A 375 14.06 13.81 -25.19
N GLY A 376 12.73 13.74 -25.34
CA GLY A 376 11.79 14.02 -24.26
C GLY A 376 11.61 12.76 -23.40
N THR A 377 11.92 12.86 -22.11
CA THR A 377 11.61 11.84 -21.10
C THR A 377 10.12 11.92 -20.74
N ALA A 378 9.34 10.88 -21.08
CA ALA A 378 7.90 10.82 -20.82
C ALA A 378 7.60 10.07 -19.52
N VAL A 379 7.12 10.78 -18.50
CA VAL A 379 6.73 10.25 -17.17
C VAL A 379 5.45 9.40 -17.27
N PHE A 380 5.37 8.28 -16.54
CA PHE A 380 4.17 7.44 -16.47
C PHE A 380 3.10 8.07 -15.55
N GLY A 381 1.90 8.34 -16.08
CA GLY A 381 0.83 9.13 -15.46
C GLY A 381 0.05 9.92 -16.51
N ALA A 382 -0.73 10.92 -16.11
CA ALA A 382 -1.41 11.87 -17.02
C ALA A 382 -0.47 12.44 -18.10
N ASP A 383 0.84 12.51 -17.82
CA ASP A 383 1.88 13.01 -18.71
C ASP A 383 2.21 12.09 -19.90
N VAL A 384 1.86 10.79 -19.85
CA VAL A 384 1.94 9.88 -21.02
C VAL A 384 1.00 10.35 -22.13
N LEU A 385 0.02 11.18 -21.82
CA LEU A 385 -1.06 11.50 -22.75
C LEU A 385 -0.99 12.96 -23.24
N HIS A 386 0.07 13.68 -22.85
CA HIS A 386 0.31 15.08 -23.26
C HIS A 386 1.35 15.22 -24.38
N ASN A 387 2.03 14.14 -24.79
CA ASN A 387 3.22 14.24 -25.64
C ASN A 387 2.94 13.77 -27.07
N ALA A 388 2.66 14.71 -27.99
CA ALA A 388 2.30 14.43 -29.38
C ALA A 388 3.34 13.63 -30.20
N ASN A 389 4.55 13.43 -29.67
CA ASN A 389 5.65 12.68 -30.30
C ASN A 389 5.73 11.19 -29.89
N LEU A 390 4.72 10.65 -29.19
CA LEU A 390 4.73 9.29 -28.63
C LEU A 390 4.61 8.13 -29.64
N SER A 391 4.37 8.39 -30.93
CA SER A 391 4.40 7.34 -31.95
C SER A 391 5.79 6.70 -32.12
N LEU A 392 6.84 7.30 -31.53
CA LEU A 392 8.24 6.88 -31.57
C LEU A 392 8.84 6.50 -30.20
N ALA A 393 8.01 6.26 -29.17
CA ALA A 393 8.52 5.88 -27.85
C ALA A 393 9.31 4.57 -27.90
N SER A 394 10.62 4.63 -27.65
CA SER A 394 11.54 3.48 -27.65
C SER A 394 11.52 2.67 -26.35
N HIS A 395 10.82 3.15 -25.32
CA HIS A 395 10.80 2.54 -23.99
C HIS A 395 9.43 2.73 -23.31
N LEU A 396 9.03 1.74 -22.50
CA LEU A 396 7.92 1.78 -21.54
C LEU A 396 8.47 2.22 -20.19
N GLN A 397 8.10 3.41 -19.70
CA GLN A 397 8.38 3.80 -18.32
C GLN A 397 7.38 3.10 -17.39
N VAL A 398 7.86 2.52 -16.30
CA VAL A 398 7.05 1.92 -15.25
C VAL A 398 7.25 2.73 -13.97
N GLN A 399 6.16 3.21 -13.37
CA GLN A 399 6.16 3.79 -12.04
C GLN A 399 5.87 2.70 -11.01
N TRP A 400 6.81 2.46 -10.10
CA TRP A 400 6.70 1.43 -9.06
C TRP A 400 6.90 2.05 -7.67
N LEU A 401 7.89 1.56 -6.91
CA LEU A 401 8.22 2.01 -5.57
C LEU A 401 9.57 2.70 -5.58
N SER A 402 9.69 3.77 -4.78
CA SER A 402 10.97 4.45 -4.57
C SER A 402 11.97 3.53 -3.87
N LYS A 403 13.26 3.88 -3.94
CA LYS A 403 14.29 3.11 -3.23
C LYS A 403 14.04 3.09 -1.70
N GLY A 404 13.59 4.21 -1.12
CA GLY A 404 13.22 4.32 0.30
C GLY A 404 12.05 3.41 0.68
N GLN A 405 11.01 3.38 -0.15
CA GLN A 405 9.87 2.47 0.01
C GLN A 405 10.31 1.00 -0.04
N LEU A 406 11.21 0.65 -0.96
CA LEU A 406 11.75 -0.70 -1.07
C LEU A 406 12.60 -1.10 0.14
N PHE A 407 13.42 -0.20 0.69
CA PHE A 407 14.16 -0.49 1.93
C PHE A 407 13.23 -0.79 3.10
N CYS A 408 12.20 0.05 3.30
CA CYS A 408 11.21 -0.17 4.34
C CYS A 408 10.51 -1.54 4.17
N LEU A 409 10.13 -1.87 2.93
CA LEU A 409 9.45 -3.13 2.62
C LEU A 409 10.36 -4.35 2.82
N VAL A 410 11.63 -4.29 2.42
CA VAL A 410 12.58 -5.42 2.55
C VAL A 410 12.93 -5.68 4.02
N TYR A 411 13.11 -4.63 4.83
CA TYR A 411 13.29 -4.80 6.28
C TYR A 411 12.05 -5.39 6.94
N PHE A 412 10.86 -4.91 6.57
CA PHE A 412 9.61 -5.46 7.06
C PHE A 412 9.44 -6.93 6.66
N LEU A 413 9.69 -7.26 5.39
CA LEU A 413 9.63 -8.64 4.88
C LEU A 413 10.63 -9.55 5.60
N SER A 414 11.84 -9.05 5.88
CA SER A 414 12.84 -9.78 6.68
C SER A 414 12.30 -10.08 8.07
N ALA A 415 11.65 -9.12 8.73
CA ALA A 415 11.00 -9.35 10.02
C ALA A 415 9.92 -10.44 9.94
N LEU A 416 9.10 -10.45 8.88
CA LEU A 416 8.06 -11.47 8.67
C LEU A 416 8.66 -12.87 8.49
N CYS A 417 9.77 -13.01 7.78
CA CYS A 417 10.46 -14.30 7.63
C CYS A 417 11.00 -14.85 8.96
N HIS A 418 11.46 -13.97 9.86
CA HIS A 418 12.00 -14.37 11.15
C HIS A 418 10.94 -14.48 12.25
N LYS A 419 9.72 -13.98 12.03
CA LYS A 419 8.63 -13.96 13.03
C LYS A 419 8.28 -15.33 13.63
N PRO A 420 8.24 -16.46 12.88
CA PRO A 420 7.90 -17.77 13.45
C PRO A 420 8.91 -18.28 14.50
N ASP A 421 10.18 -17.85 14.40
CA ASP A 421 11.22 -18.19 15.36
C ASP A 421 11.26 -17.15 16.50
N ALA A 422 10.33 -17.30 17.43
CA ALA A 422 10.25 -16.45 18.60
C ALA A 422 11.42 -16.67 19.58
N ALA A 423 12.22 -17.74 19.44
CA ALA A 423 13.35 -18.00 20.32
C ALA A 423 14.53 -17.06 20.03
N ARG A 424 14.58 -16.48 18.83
CA ARG A 424 15.57 -15.47 18.45
C ARG A 424 14.94 -14.09 18.36
N PRO A 425 15.62 -13.02 18.83
CA PRO A 425 15.09 -11.66 18.72
C PRO A 425 15.23 -11.07 17.31
N THR A 426 15.68 -11.86 16.32
CA THR A 426 16.00 -11.38 14.96
C THR A 426 14.80 -10.75 14.25
N GLY A 427 13.60 -11.33 14.38
CA GLY A 427 12.38 -10.76 13.82
C GLY A 427 12.06 -9.39 14.42
N LYS A 428 12.19 -9.25 15.75
CA LYS A 428 12.00 -7.98 16.46
C LYS A 428 13.04 -6.94 16.04
N ALA A 429 14.31 -7.34 15.91
CA ALA A 429 15.40 -6.45 15.49
C ALA A 429 15.18 -5.90 14.08
N PHE A 430 14.82 -6.74 13.10
CA PHE A 430 14.52 -6.27 11.75
C PHE A 430 13.29 -5.36 11.71
N LEU A 431 12.26 -5.65 12.53
CA LEU A 431 11.08 -4.81 12.59
C LEU A 431 11.35 -3.45 13.23
N LEU A 432 12.25 -3.39 14.21
CA LEU A 432 12.69 -2.13 14.82
C LEU A 432 13.41 -1.26 13.79
N GLU A 433 14.31 -1.85 13.00
CA GLU A 433 14.97 -1.13 11.90
C GLU A 433 13.99 -0.72 10.80
N ALA A 434 12.99 -1.55 10.50
CA ALA A 434 11.91 -1.21 9.58
C ALA A 434 11.12 0.02 10.08
N LEU A 435 10.75 0.05 11.37
CA LEU A 435 10.04 1.16 12.00
C LEU A 435 10.88 2.45 12.03
N LYS A 436 12.17 2.36 12.31
CA LYS A 436 13.10 3.51 12.21
C LYS A 436 13.23 4.01 10.78
N CYS A 437 13.29 3.10 9.80
CA CYS A 437 13.41 3.45 8.39
C CYS A 437 12.15 4.18 7.91
N VAL A 438 10.96 3.63 8.17
CA VAL A 438 9.71 4.27 7.77
C VAL A 438 9.48 5.59 8.49
N GLN A 439 9.87 5.71 9.77
CA GLN A 439 9.76 6.97 10.49
C GLN A 439 10.65 8.05 9.88
N ARG A 440 11.90 7.72 9.52
CA ARG A 440 12.78 8.66 8.81
C ARG A 440 12.19 9.13 7.48
N GLU A 441 11.55 8.26 6.72
CA GLU A 441 10.90 8.62 5.44
C GLU A 441 9.60 9.45 5.66
N ILE A 442 8.93 9.28 6.79
CA ILE A 442 7.79 10.12 7.17
C ILE A 442 8.27 11.52 7.56
N ASP A 443 9.37 11.59 8.31
CA ASP A 443 9.96 12.86 8.77
C ASP A 443 10.67 13.61 7.63
N ASP A 444 11.28 12.89 6.69
CA ASP A 444 11.91 13.42 5.49
C ASP A 444 10.89 13.49 4.35
N VAL A 445 10.16 14.61 4.27
CA VAL A 445 9.28 14.90 3.14
C VAL A 445 10.14 15.23 1.91
N GLY A 446 10.68 14.19 1.27
CA GLY A 446 11.49 14.31 0.08
C GLY A 446 10.81 15.12 -1.03
N LYS A 447 11.59 15.60 -2.00
CA LYS A 447 11.08 16.46 -3.09
C LYS A 447 10.21 15.66 -4.08
N GLN A 448 8.93 15.50 -3.77
CA GLN A 448 7.94 14.87 -4.65
C GLN A 448 7.52 15.84 -5.77
N PRO A 449 7.10 15.37 -6.96
CA PRO A 449 6.88 16.17 -8.18
C PRO A 449 5.57 16.94 -8.15
N SER A 450 4.61 16.48 -7.35
CA SER A 450 3.34 17.14 -7.13
C SER A 450 2.94 17.08 -5.66
N ALA A 451 2.07 18.00 -5.24
CA ALA A 451 1.46 17.97 -3.91
C ALA A 451 0.68 16.67 -3.67
N HIS A 452 0.03 16.15 -4.72
CA HIS A 452 -0.70 14.88 -4.68
C HIS A 452 0.23 13.69 -4.39
N GLU A 453 1.34 13.57 -5.12
CA GLU A 453 2.29 12.47 -4.92
C GLU A 453 3.02 12.57 -3.58
N ALA A 454 3.27 13.79 -3.09
CA ALA A 454 3.74 14.01 -1.72
C ALA A 454 2.78 13.40 -0.70
N PHE A 455 1.49 13.71 -0.84
CA PHE A 455 0.47 13.18 0.04
C PHE A 455 0.33 11.65 -0.08
N GLU A 456 0.25 11.10 -1.28
CA GLU A 456 0.09 9.66 -1.49
C GLU A 456 1.30 8.85 -1.01
N SER A 457 2.52 9.38 -1.21
CA SER A 457 3.74 8.76 -0.69
C SER A 457 3.75 8.72 0.84
N GLN A 458 3.41 9.85 1.48
CA GLN A 458 3.32 9.92 2.95
C GLN A 458 2.21 9.04 3.52
N ARG A 459 1.06 8.99 2.85
CA ARG A 459 -0.04 8.08 3.18
C ARG A 459 0.40 6.62 3.05
N TRP A 460 1.19 6.28 2.02
CA TRP A 460 1.76 4.94 1.83
C TRP A 460 2.68 4.55 3.00
N TYR A 461 3.63 5.41 3.37
CA TYR A 461 4.53 5.14 4.51
C TYR A 461 3.78 5.01 5.82
N SER A 462 2.80 5.89 6.07
CA SER A 462 1.97 5.85 7.27
C SER A 462 1.16 4.55 7.36
N ARG A 463 0.55 4.10 6.25
CA ARG A 463 -0.14 2.79 6.19
C ARG A 463 0.82 1.63 6.45
N LEU A 464 2.01 1.69 5.86
CA LEU A 464 3.05 0.67 6.10
C LEU A 464 3.46 0.63 7.57
N LYS A 465 3.59 1.79 8.22
CA LYS A 465 3.89 1.90 9.65
C LYS A 465 2.80 1.23 10.50
N VAL A 466 1.52 1.43 10.21
CA VAL A 466 0.42 0.73 10.92
C VAL A 466 0.57 -0.79 10.80
N HIS A 467 0.85 -1.30 9.59
CA HIS A 467 1.11 -2.74 9.41
C HIS A 467 2.33 -3.22 10.21
N MET A 468 3.43 -2.48 10.23
CA MET A 468 4.61 -2.81 11.02
C MET A 468 4.31 -2.84 12.52
N LEU A 469 3.54 -1.89 13.04
CA LEU A 469 3.13 -1.84 14.44
C LEU A 469 2.23 -3.03 14.82
N LEU A 470 1.27 -3.41 13.97
CA LEU A 470 0.45 -4.61 14.20
C LEU A 470 1.31 -5.89 14.25
N HIS A 471 2.31 -5.99 13.38
CA HIS A 471 3.26 -7.11 13.43
C HIS A 471 4.24 -7.01 14.61
N TRP A 472 4.51 -5.82 15.11
CA TRP A 472 5.30 -5.60 16.33
C TRP A 472 4.55 -6.15 17.53
N THR A 473 3.25 -5.86 17.63
CA THR A 473 2.36 -6.49 18.60
C THR A 473 2.47 -8.01 18.53
N ASP A 474 2.39 -8.60 17.34
CA ASP A 474 2.48 -10.07 17.22
C ASP A 474 3.81 -10.64 17.70
N VAL A 475 4.95 -10.03 17.33
CA VAL A 475 6.29 -10.49 17.74
C VAL A 475 6.47 -10.33 19.25
N SER A 476 5.97 -9.23 19.81
CA SER A 476 6.00 -8.97 21.25
C SER A 476 5.14 -9.97 22.03
N LEU A 477 3.92 -10.27 21.56
CA LEU A 477 3.06 -11.32 22.13
C LEU A 477 3.71 -12.71 22.07
N LEU A 478 4.39 -13.04 20.96
CA LEU A 478 5.13 -14.30 20.82
C LEU A 478 6.31 -14.42 21.78
N ARG A 479 6.85 -13.29 22.24
CA ARG A 479 7.97 -13.23 23.19
C ARG A 479 7.56 -12.98 24.64
N GLY A 480 6.29 -12.64 24.88
CA GLY A 480 5.80 -12.28 26.21
C GLY A 480 6.12 -10.85 26.62
N ASP A 481 6.54 -10.00 25.68
CA ASP A 481 6.84 -8.58 25.89
C ASP A 481 5.52 -7.77 25.85
N LEU A 482 4.66 -7.94 26.86
CA LEU A 482 3.26 -7.45 26.80
C LEU A 482 3.13 -5.92 26.78
N ASP A 483 4.06 -5.20 27.43
CA ASP A 483 4.07 -3.73 27.41
C ASP A 483 4.35 -3.20 26.00
N ASP A 484 5.34 -3.77 25.33
CA ASP A 484 5.65 -3.44 23.93
C ASP A 484 4.48 -3.78 22.99
N ALA A 485 3.76 -4.88 23.29
CA ALA A 485 2.61 -5.29 22.50
C ALA A 485 1.44 -4.30 22.61
N GLU A 486 1.09 -3.89 23.83
CA GLU A 486 0.04 -2.91 24.13
C GLU A 486 0.37 -1.54 23.54
N MET A 487 1.59 -1.04 23.79
CA MET A 487 2.02 0.29 23.31
C MET A 487 2.00 0.38 21.79
N ALA A 488 2.50 -0.65 21.09
CA ALA A 488 2.46 -0.67 19.64
C ALA A 488 1.04 -0.77 19.08
N LEU A 489 0.14 -1.47 19.78
CA LEU A 489 -1.24 -1.60 19.37
C LEU A 489 -2.01 -0.27 19.53
N LEU A 490 -1.79 0.45 20.63
CA LEU A 490 -2.30 1.80 20.84
C LEU A 490 -1.73 2.78 19.81
N GLU A 491 -0.44 2.70 19.49
CA GLU A 491 0.15 3.51 18.43
C GLU A 491 -0.49 3.19 17.06
N ALA A 492 -0.73 1.92 16.74
CA ALA A 492 -1.39 1.51 15.50
C ALA A 492 -2.80 2.11 15.38
N VAL A 493 -3.59 2.11 16.47
CA VAL A 493 -4.93 2.75 16.52
C VAL A 493 -4.82 4.23 16.21
N LYS A 494 -3.91 4.94 16.90
CA LYS A 494 -3.69 6.38 16.72
C LYS A 494 -3.38 6.71 15.26
N TRP A 495 -2.46 5.99 14.62
CA TRP A 495 -2.13 6.21 13.21
C TRP A 495 -3.28 5.87 12.26
N ALA A 496 -4.00 4.77 12.51
CA ALA A 496 -5.15 4.39 11.69
C ALA A 496 -6.29 5.42 11.74
N GLN A 497 -6.52 6.03 12.90
CA GLN A 497 -7.48 7.13 13.07
C GLN A 497 -7.01 8.40 12.37
N GLN A 498 -5.74 8.79 12.52
CA GLN A 498 -5.18 9.94 11.83
C GLN A 498 -5.26 9.81 10.31
N LEU A 499 -5.13 8.61 9.78
CA LEU A 499 -5.27 8.33 8.33
C LEU A 499 -6.72 8.32 7.83
N ASP A 500 -7.72 8.42 8.71
CA ASP A 500 -9.14 8.18 8.41
C ASP A 500 -9.37 6.80 7.75
N GLU A 501 -8.61 5.79 8.21
CA GLU A 501 -8.63 4.43 7.66
C GLU A 501 -8.94 3.36 8.72
N TRP A 502 -9.57 3.77 9.83
CA TRP A 502 -9.92 2.86 10.93
C TRP A 502 -10.66 1.60 10.45
N ASN A 503 -11.60 1.75 9.52
CA ASN A 503 -12.36 0.61 8.97
C ASN A 503 -11.48 -0.48 8.34
N ARG A 504 -10.30 -0.11 7.82
CA ARG A 504 -9.34 -1.06 7.24
C ARG A 504 -8.57 -1.84 8.30
N PHE A 505 -8.31 -1.22 9.45
CA PHE A 505 -7.43 -1.76 10.49
C PHE A 505 -8.16 -2.28 11.74
N LYS A 506 -9.45 -1.93 11.92
CA LYS A 506 -10.25 -2.27 13.11
C LYS A 506 -10.24 -3.76 13.42
N LEU A 507 -10.48 -4.62 12.42
CA LEU A 507 -10.54 -6.07 12.58
C LEU A 507 -9.20 -6.63 13.08
N HIS A 508 -8.10 -6.20 12.44
CA HIS A 508 -6.76 -6.66 12.78
C HIS A 508 -6.27 -6.16 14.14
N THR A 509 -6.73 -4.98 14.55
CA THR A 509 -6.44 -4.39 15.87
C THR A 509 -7.22 -5.13 16.95
N ALA A 510 -8.53 -5.29 16.78
CA ALA A 510 -9.42 -5.98 17.71
C ALA A 510 -8.99 -7.44 17.95
N LEU A 511 -8.60 -8.16 16.89
CA LEU A 511 -8.08 -9.52 17.01
C LEU A 511 -6.85 -9.60 17.94
N ARG A 512 -5.91 -8.67 17.78
CA ARG A 512 -4.69 -8.61 18.61
C ARG A 512 -4.98 -8.16 20.04
N TRP A 513 -5.97 -7.30 20.21
CA TRP A 513 -6.46 -6.94 21.54
C TRP A 513 -7.05 -8.16 22.25
N GLY A 514 -7.83 -8.99 21.55
CA GLY A 514 -8.32 -10.28 22.05
C GLY A 514 -7.17 -11.23 22.43
N MET A 515 -6.12 -11.32 21.60
CA MET A 515 -4.93 -12.13 21.92
C MET A 515 -4.19 -11.63 23.17
N LEU A 516 -4.09 -10.31 23.35
CA LEU A 516 -3.50 -9.69 24.53
C LEU A 516 -4.35 -10.00 25.78
N CYS A 517 -5.67 -9.80 25.71
CA CYS A 517 -6.60 -10.17 26.78
C CYS A 517 -6.46 -11.65 27.16
N GLN A 518 -6.37 -12.55 26.17
CA GLN A 518 -6.18 -13.98 26.40
C GLN A 518 -4.86 -14.28 27.12
N GLN A 519 -3.75 -13.66 26.71
CA GLN A 519 -2.45 -13.86 27.36
C GLN A 519 -2.40 -13.30 28.80
N THR A 520 -3.19 -12.28 29.10
CA THR A 520 -3.33 -11.71 30.46
C THR A 520 -4.44 -12.37 31.29
N GLY A 521 -5.00 -13.51 30.87
CA GLY A 521 -6.04 -14.23 31.64
C GLY A 521 -7.45 -13.62 31.61
N LYS A 522 -7.70 -12.58 30.80
CA LYS A 522 -9.01 -11.94 30.63
C LYS A 522 -9.84 -12.66 29.57
N ALA A 523 -10.20 -13.91 29.86
CA ALA A 523 -10.81 -14.82 28.90
C ALA A 523 -12.19 -14.35 28.38
N SER A 524 -13.03 -13.75 29.22
CA SER A 524 -14.34 -13.21 28.82
C SER A 524 -14.21 -12.11 27.77
N GLU A 525 -13.37 -11.10 28.05
CA GLU A 525 -13.09 -10.01 27.10
C GLU A 525 -12.50 -10.55 25.80
N ALA A 526 -11.58 -11.51 25.88
CA ALA A 526 -10.99 -12.13 24.69
C ALA A 526 -12.06 -12.82 23.82
N LEU A 527 -13.02 -13.54 24.42
CA LEU A 527 -14.14 -14.17 23.71
C LEU A 527 -15.01 -13.13 23.00
N ASP A 528 -15.31 -12.00 23.64
CA ASP A 528 -16.11 -10.92 23.03
C ASP A 528 -15.40 -10.34 21.79
N TYR A 529 -14.08 -10.12 21.86
CA TYR A 529 -13.29 -9.69 20.71
C TYR A 529 -13.30 -10.73 19.59
N TYR A 530 -13.10 -12.01 19.91
CA TYR A 530 -13.10 -13.07 18.89
C TYR A 530 -14.45 -13.23 18.22
N GLU A 531 -15.56 -13.09 18.95
CA GLU A 531 -16.91 -13.13 18.39
C GLU A 531 -17.16 -11.94 17.45
N ALA A 532 -16.84 -10.73 17.90
CA ALA A 532 -16.97 -9.53 17.06
C ALA A 532 -16.13 -9.63 15.78
N CYS A 533 -14.88 -10.09 15.89
CA CYS A 533 -14.02 -10.28 14.74
C CYS A 533 -14.51 -11.39 13.80
N PHE A 534 -15.10 -12.47 14.32
CA PHE A 534 -15.62 -13.58 13.52
C PHE A 534 -16.74 -13.13 12.59
N LEU A 535 -17.62 -12.24 13.07
CA LEU A 535 -18.73 -11.67 12.31
C LEU A 535 -18.26 -10.78 11.14
N GLU A 536 -17.16 -10.05 11.33
CA GLU A 536 -16.62 -9.14 10.31
C GLU A 536 -15.53 -9.77 9.42
N ALA A 537 -15.06 -10.98 9.73
CA ALA A 537 -13.91 -11.58 9.06
C ALA A 537 -14.18 -11.85 7.55
N PRO A 538 -13.37 -11.27 6.63
CA PRO A 538 -13.56 -11.44 5.20
C PRO A 538 -13.01 -12.78 4.68
N SER A 539 -12.05 -13.38 5.38
CA SER A 539 -11.38 -14.60 4.95
C SER A 539 -11.65 -15.78 5.88
N LYS A 540 -11.61 -16.96 5.28
CA LYS A 540 -11.71 -18.24 5.98
C LYS A 540 -10.59 -18.45 6.99
N GLU A 541 -9.36 -18.06 6.63
CA GLU A 541 -8.19 -18.07 7.52
C GLU A 541 -8.45 -17.36 8.86
N LEU A 542 -9.00 -16.14 8.80
CA LEU A 542 -9.28 -15.35 10.00
C LEU A 542 -10.36 -15.99 10.87
N LYS A 543 -11.43 -16.50 10.24
CA LYS A 543 -12.50 -17.20 10.97
C LYS A 543 -11.99 -18.43 11.70
N VAL A 544 -11.19 -19.27 11.04
CA VAL A 544 -10.60 -20.46 11.68
C VAL A 544 -9.63 -20.07 12.79
N LEU A 545 -8.83 -19.02 12.60
CA LEU A 545 -7.94 -18.51 13.63
C LEU A 545 -8.70 -18.12 14.91
N MET A 546 -9.80 -17.39 14.78
CA MET A 546 -10.64 -16.99 15.93
C MET A 546 -11.25 -18.21 16.63
N GLN A 547 -11.68 -19.22 15.88
CA GLN A 547 -12.21 -20.46 16.46
C GLN A 547 -11.12 -21.24 17.21
N LEU A 548 -9.89 -21.34 16.67
CA LEU A 548 -8.76 -21.94 17.38
C LEU A 548 -8.48 -21.24 18.73
N HIS A 549 -8.57 -19.91 18.76
CA HIS A 549 -8.43 -19.15 20.00
C HIS A 549 -9.57 -19.41 21.00
N LYS A 550 -10.83 -19.47 20.51
CA LYS A 550 -11.99 -19.81 21.33
C LYS A 550 -11.87 -21.23 21.92
N ILE A 551 -11.45 -22.20 21.11
CA ILE A 551 -11.19 -23.57 21.54
C ILE A 551 -10.17 -23.60 22.69
N LEU A 552 -9.05 -22.87 22.56
CA LEU A 552 -8.05 -22.77 23.63
C LEU A 552 -8.64 -22.23 24.95
N ILE A 553 -9.56 -21.27 24.88
CA ILE A 553 -10.24 -20.74 26.07
C ILE A 553 -11.18 -21.79 26.68
N TYR A 554 -12.01 -22.47 25.87
CA TYR A 554 -12.95 -23.49 26.35
C TYR A 554 -12.27 -24.80 26.80
N LEU A 555 -10.97 -24.97 26.57
CA LEU A 555 -10.16 -26.02 27.20
C LEU A 555 -9.65 -25.62 28.59
N GLY A 556 -9.65 -24.33 28.93
CA GLY A 556 -9.20 -23.84 30.23
C GLY A 556 -10.18 -24.18 31.35
N GLN A 557 -9.66 -24.41 32.56
CA GLN A 557 -10.44 -24.88 33.72
C GLN A 557 -11.66 -24.00 34.04
N ASP A 558 -11.52 -22.68 33.97
CA ASP A 558 -12.58 -21.73 34.33
C ASP A 558 -13.71 -21.64 33.28
N TYR A 559 -13.45 -22.07 32.04
CA TYR A 559 -14.37 -21.98 30.91
C TYR A 559 -14.60 -23.35 30.26
N PHE A 560 -14.29 -24.45 30.95
CA PHE A 560 -14.26 -25.76 30.34
C PHE A 560 -15.64 -26.17 29.80
N ASP A 561 -15.74 -26.36 28.48
CA ASP A 561 -16.95 -26.80 27.81
C ASP A 561 -16.60 -27.80 26.70
N LYS A 562 -16.53 -29.09 27.08
CA LYS A 562 -16.14 -30.17 26.17
C LYS A 562 -17.00 -30.21 24.90
N LYS A 563 -18.33 -30.07 25.04
CA LYS A 563 -19.25 -30.16 23.91
C LYS A 563 -18.97 -29.05 22.90
N LYS A 564 -18.78 -27.83 23.39
CA LYS A 564 -18.45 -26.68 22.56
C LYS A 564 -17.09 -26.82 21.88
N VAL A 565 -16.09 -27.35 22.57
CA VAL A 565 -14.77 -27.64 21.99
C VAL A 565 -14.90 -28.65 20.84
N GLU A 566 -15.64 -29.74 21.03
CA GLU A 566 -15.88 -30.77 20.00
C GLU A 566 -16.61 -30.18 18.78
N GLU A 567 -17.67 -29.39 19.00
CA GLU A 567 -18.41 -28.70 17.93
C GLU A 567 -17.51 -27.75 17.12
N LEU A 568 -16.70 -26.95 17.81
CA LEU A 568 -15.80 -26.00 17.15
C LEU A 568 -14.69 -26.70 16.39
N LEU A 569 -14.07 -27.74 16.95
CA LEU A 569 -13.03 -28.52 16.27
C LEU A 569 -13.58 -29.19 15.00
N GLU A 570 -14.76 -29.79 15.08
CA GLU A 570 -15.36 -30.43 13.91
C GLU A 570 -15.69 -29.40 12.82
N SER A 571 -16.15 -28.20 13.21
CA SER A 571 -16.47 -27.13 12.25
C SER A 571 -15.27 -26.64 11.43
N ILE A 572 -14.04 -26.80 11.94
CA ILE A 572 -12.80 -26.34 11.28
C ILE A 572 -11.94 -27.49 10.74
N ARG A 573 -12.32 -28.76 10.95
CA ARG A 573 -11.50 -29.94 10.62
C ARG A 573 -11.10 -29.98 9.14
N ALA A 574 -12.09 -29.96 8.25
CA ALA A 574 -11.85 -30.01 6.80
C ALA A 574 -10.96 -28.85 6.30
N ASP A 575 -11.08 -27.71 6.98
CA ASP A 575 -10.37 -26.49 6.60
C ASP A 575 -8.88 -26.60 6.95
N CYS A 576 -8.59 -27.02 8.17
CA CYS A 576 -7.24 -27.22 8.70
C CYS A 576 -6.51 -28.40 8.07
N GLU A 577 -7.22 -29.45 7.64
CA GLU A 577 -6.60 -30.66 7.07
C GLU A 577 -6.35 -30.57 5.56
N GLY A 578 -7.00 -29.63 4.85
CA GLY A 578 -6.90 -29.54 3.39
C GLY A 578 -6.62 -28.17 2.82
N SER A 579 -7.35 -27.13 3.27
CA SER A 579 -7.41 -25.85 2.53
C SER A 579 -6.48 -24.76 3.08
N LEU A 580 -6.10 -24.84 4.35
CA LEU A 580 -5.35 -23.79 5.03
C LEU A 580 -3.86 -24.13 5.15
N PRO A 581 -3.01 -23.10 5.38
CA PRO A 581 -1.58 -23.32 5.59
C PRO A 581 -1.27 -24.28 6.75
N ASP A 582 -0.14 -24.97 6.65
CA ASP A 582 0.39 -25.95 7.61
C ASP A 582 0.36 -25.48 9.09
N SER A 583 0.47 -24.18 9.35
CA SER A 583 0.37 -23.62 10.71
C SER A 583 -0.97 -23.91 11.38
N TYR A 584 -2.07 -23.88 10.61
CA TYR A 584 -3.41 -24.22 11.09
C TYR A 584 -3.54 -25.72 11.34
N THR A 585 -2.99 -26.54 10.44
CA THR A 585 -2.94 -28.00 10.62
C THR A 585 -2.20 -28.37 11.90
N ALA A 586 -1.03 -27.76 12.16
CA ALA A 586 -0.27 -28.02 13.38
C ALA A 586 -1.07 -27.64 14.64
N ALA A 587 -1.65 -26.44 14.68
CA ALA A 587 -2.47 -25.99 15.80
C ALA A 587 -3.68 -26.91 16.03
N PHE A 588 -4.38 -27.29 14.96
CA PHE A 588 -5.51 -28.20 15.02
C PHE A 588 -5.12 -29.57 15.57
N ARG A 589 -4.03 -30.17 15.08
CA ARG A 589 -3.54 -31.49 15.53
C ARG A 589 -3.19 -31.48 17.02
N ILE A 590 -2.59 -30.40 17.52
CA ILE A 590 -2.31 -30.22 18.96
C ILE A 590 -3.62 -30.23 19.74
N LEU A 591 -4.61 -29.43 19.33
CA LEU A 591 -5.90 -29.34 20.04
C LEU A 591 -6.71 -30.63 19.99
N ASP A 592 -6.78 -31.30 18.83
CA ASP A 592 -7.48 -32.58 18.64
C ASP A 592 -6.83 -33.70 19.49
N SER A 593 -5.51 -33.61 19.73
CA SER A 593 -4.81 -34.56 20.61
C SER A 593 -5.20 -34.44 22.08
N ILE A 594 -5.51 -33.23 22.56
CA ILE A 594 -5.87 -32.98 23.97
C ILE A 594 -7.20 -33.64 24.32
N LEU A 595 -8.14 -33.72 23.37
CA LEU A 595 -9.43 -34.38 23.56
C LEU A 595 -9.40 -35.89 23.32
N SER A 596 -8.31 -36.42 22.76
CA SER A 596 -8.24 -37.83 22.41
C SER A 596 -8.14 -38.69 23.67
N ALA A 597 -9.18 -39.48 23.94
CA ALA A 597 -9.16 -40.49 25.01
C ALA A 597 -8.18 -41.64 24.72
N GLU A 598 -7.80 -41.83 23.45
CA GLU A 598 -6.86 -42.86 23.02
C GLU A 598 -5.43 -42.35 23.02
N PHE A 599 -4.58 -42.96 23.85
CA PHE A 599 -3.15 -42.65 23.97
C PHE A 599 -2.41 -42.69 22.63
N ILE A 600 -2.63 -43.75 21.84
CA ILE A 600 -1.93 -43.96 20.56
C ILE A 600 -2.30 -42.86 19.56
N LYS A 601 -3.58 -42.50 19.50
CA LYS A 601 -4.08 -41.43 18.63
C LYS A 601 -3.51 -40.08 19.04
N ALA A 602 -3.57 -39.72 20.32
CA ALA A 602 -3.00 -38.47 20.83
C ALA A 602 -1.50 -38.34 20.51
N LYS A 603 -0.74 -39.41 20.76
CA LYS A 603 0.70 -39.49 20.43
C LYS A 603 0.96 -39.29 18.93
N THR A 604 0.16 -39.93 18.08
CA THR A 604 0.33 -39.84 16.62
C THR A 604 0.11 -38.42 16.13
N LEU A 605 -0.98 -37.78 16.57
CA LEU A 605 -1.33 -36.40 16.23
C LEU A 605 -0.22 -35.42 16.63
N LEU A 606 0.35 -35.56 17.82
CA LEU A 606 1.42 -34.67 18.29
C LEU A 606 2.76 -34.92 17.57
N LEU A 607 3.08 -36.17 17.20
CA LEU A 607 4.24 -36.49 16.38
C LEU A 607 4.12 -35.97 14.94
N GLU A 608 2.90 -35.84 14.42
CA GLU A 608 2.65 -35.13 13.17
C GLU A 608 2.81 -33.62 13.35
N ALA A 609 2.19 -33.05 14.40
CA ALA A 609 2.28 -31.63 14.71
C ALA A 609 3.73 -31.15 14.86
N ILE A 610 4.60 -31.89 15.54
CA ILE A 610 6.01 -31.50 15.73
C ILE A 610 6.79 -31.50 14.42
N LYS A 611 6.51 -32.43 13.49
CA LYS A 611 7.12 -32.45 12.15
C LYS A 611 6.72 -31.19 11.38
N ILE A 612 5.45 -30.82 11.44
CA ILE A 612 4.94 -29.61 10.80
C ILE A 612 5.58 -28.37 11.43
N CYS A 613 5.61 -28.26 12.77
CA CYS A 613 6.23 -27.13 13.48
C CYS A 613 7.70 -26.92 13.07
N ASN A 614 8.45 -28.00 12.89
CA ASN A 614 9.84 -27.96 12.43
C ASN A 614 9.97 -27.49 10.97
N LYS A 615 9.00 -27.83 10.10
CA LYS A 615 8.93 -27.39 8.71
C LYS A 615 8.69 -25.88 8.64
N ILE A 616 7.69 -25.39 9.37
CA ILE A 616 7.29 -23.96 9.38
C ILE A 616 8.13 -23.10 10.33
N CYS A 617 9.11 -23.69 11.02
CA CYS A 617 9.99 -23.03 11.99
C CYS A 617 9.26 -22.26 13.11
N ASN A 618 8.06 -22.71 13.50
CA ASN A 618 7.29 -22.07 14.57
C ASN A 618 7.72 -22.62 15.93
N THR A 619 8.54 -21.87 16.66
CA THR A 619 9.11 -22.33 17.94
C THR A 619 8.10 -22.35 19.07
N GLN A 620 7.08 -21.48 19.05
CA GLN A 620 6.06 -21.46 20.10
C GLN A 620 5.19 -22.73 20.05
N LEU A 621 4.69 -23.09 18.86
CA LEU A 621 3.94 -24.33 18.66
C LEU A 621 4.83 -25.56 18.91
N GLN A 622 6.11 -25.48 18.54
CA GLN A 622 7.09 -26.53 18.84
C GLN A 622 7.22 -26.76 20.36
N ALA A 623 7.41 -25.69 21.14
CA ALA A 623 7.51 -25.78 22.60
C ALA A 623 6.23 -26.37 23.21
N LEU A 624 5.06 -25.90 22.77
CA LEU A 624 3.77 -26.42 23.24
C LEU A 624 3.60 -27.91 22.93
N THR A 625 3.91 -28.32 21.69
CA THR A 625 3.82 -29.72 21.26
C THR A 625 4.75 -30.62 22.08
N LEU A 626 5.97 -30.16 22.36
CA LEU A 626 6.93 -30.88 23.19
C LEU A 626 6.46 -31.02 24.65
N ALA A 627 5.80 -30.01 25.20
CA ALA A 627 5.24 -30.08 26.54
C ALA A 627 4.15 -31.17 26.62
N PHE A 628 3.22 -31.19 25.66
CA PHE A 628 2.18 -32.22 25.59
C PHE A 628 2.75 -33.61 25.34
N LEU A 629 3.71 -33.76 24.42
CA LEU A 629 4.39 -35.05 24.23
C LEU A 629 5.07 -35.52 25.54
N GLY A 630 5.70 -34.61 26.29
CA GLY A 630 6.24 -34.89 27.61
C GLY A 630 5.19 -35.47 28.56
N THR A 631 3.99 -34.89 28.62
CA THR A 631 2.90 -35.44 29.45
C THR A 631 2.42 -36.82 29.01
N ILE A 632 2.43 -37.11 27.70
CA ILE A 632 2.10 -38.45 27.17
C ILE A 632 3.17 -39.46 27.56
N PHE A 633 4.45 -39.12 27.44
CA PHE A 633 5.53 -40.04 27.75
C PHE A 633 5.82 -40.17 29.25
N PHE A 634 5.26 -39.29 30.09
CA PHE A 634 5.57 -39.17 31.52
C PHE A 634 5.57 -40.50 32.27
N SER A 635 4.57 -41.35 32.03
CA SER A 635 4.44 -42.65 32.70
C SER A 635 5.09 -43.82 31.97
N THR A 636 5.63 -43.62 30.76
CA THR A 636 6.12 -44.70 29.88
C THR A 636 7.62 -44.65 29.64
N ASP A 637 8.20 -43.45 29.51
CA ASP A 637 9.63 -43.26 29.24
C ASP A 637 10.12 -41.96 29.88
N SER A 638 10.78 -42.10 31.02
CA SER A 638 11.25 -40.96 31.81
C SER A 638 12.38 -40.19 31.13
N GLU A 639 13.21 -40.85 30.32
CA GLU A 639 14.34 -40.21 29.63
C GLU A 639 13.83 -39.36 28.45
N GLN A 640 12.88 -39.89 27.68
CA GLN A 640 12.25 -39.13 26.60
C GLN A 640 11.43 -37.96 27.13
N THR A 641 10.72 -38.17 28.25
CA THR A 641 9.99 -37.10 28.95
C THR A 641 10.93 -35.96 29.35
N GLU A 642 12.07 -36.28 30.00
CA GLU A 642 13.06 -35.27 30.40
C GLU A 642 13.57 -34.49 29.18
N LYS A 643 13.91 -35.17 28.08
CA LYS A 643 14.40 -34.52 26.85
C LYS A 643 13.36 -33.57 26.25
N MET A 644 12.11 -34.01 26.14
CA MET A 644 11.03 -33.20 25.55
C MET A 644 10.71 -31.97 26.40
N LEU A 645 10.56 -32.14 27.71
CA LEU A 645 10.27 -31.05 28.64
C LEU A 645 11.44 -30.07 28.75
N THR A 646 12.68 -30.55 28.77
CA THR A 646 13.89 -29.69 28.78
C THR A 646 13.97 -28.84 27.50
N MET A 647 13.66 -29.43 26.34
CA MET A 647 13.64 -28.70 25.07
C MET A 647 12.52 -27.66 25.05
N SER A 648 11.33 -28.01 25.51
CA SER A 648 10.19 -27.09 25.63
C SER A 648 10.50 -25.91 26.57
N TYR A 649 11.11 -26.19 27.73
CA TYR A 649 11.57 -25.19 28.68
C TYR A 649 12.61 -24.25 28.04
N SER A 650 13.64 -24.80 27.39
CA SER A 650 14.71 -24.00 26.76
C SER A 650 14.19 -23.09 25.65
N ILE A 651 13.23 -23.55 24.85
CA ILE A 651 12.60 -22.70 23.82
C ILE A 651 11.82 -21.57 24.49
N SER A 652 11.00 -21.89 25.50
CA SER A 652 10.19 -20.91 26.24
C SER A 652 11.06 -19.84 26.92
N GLU A 653 12.19 -20.26 27.50
CA GLU A 653 13.19 -19.38 28.10
C GLU A 653 13.79 -18.41 27.10
N LYS A 654 14.27 -18.91 25.95
CA LYS A 654 14.83 -18.08 24.87
C LYS A 654 13.81 -17.12 24.27
N SER A 655 12.54 -17.54 24.23
CA SER A 655 11.44 -16.71 23.79
C SER A 655 11.07 -15.62 24.80
N GLY A 656 11.37 -15.79 26.09
CA GLY A 656 10.97 -14.85 27.15
C GLY A 656 9.63 -15.18 27.81
N GLN A 657 9.01 -16.30 27.43
CA GLN A 657 7.65 -16.68 27.80
C GLN A 657 7.57 -17.30 29.20
N LYS A 658 7.23 -16.49 30.21
CA LYS A 658 7.27 -16.88 31.63
C LYS A 658 6.25 -17.97 32.02
N ILE A 659 5.05 -17.92 31.45
CA ILE A 659 4.00 -18.91 31.76
C ILE A 659 4.38 -20.31 31.25
N PRO A 660 4.71 -20.51 29.95
CA PRO A 660 5.20 -21.80 29.46
C PRO A 660 6.45 -22.32 30.18
N MET A 661 7.39 -21.43 30.54
CA MET A 661 8.55 -21.81 31.36
C MET A 661 8.13 -22.39 32.72
N LEU A 662 7.19 -21.74 33.41
CA LEU A 662 6.71 -22.22 34.71
C LEU A 662 6.00 -23.58 34.58
N VAL A 663 5.13 -23.73 33.57
CA VAL A 663 4.39 -24.99 33.35
C VAL A 663 5.34 -26.14 33.04
N THR A 664 6.27 -25.93 32.10
CA THR A 664 7.25 -26.97 31.71
C THR A 664 8.25 -27.28 32.82
N GLY A 665 8.68 -26.26 33.57
CA GLY A 665 9.53 -26.40 34.74
C GLY A 665 8.85 -27.14 35.90
N ALA A 666 7.55 -26.95 36.10
CA ALA A 666 6.77 -27.70 37.08
C ALA A 666 6.71 -29.20 36.71
N LEU A 667 6.41 -29.52 35.45
CA LEU A 667 6.41 -30.90 34.95
C LEU A 667 7.79 -31.58 35.08
N LEU A 668 8.89 -30.85 34.85
CA LEU A 668 10.25 -31.35 35.13
C LEU A 668 10.46 -31.63 36.62
N GLY A 669 9.94 -30.77 37.49
CA GLY A 669 9.96 -30.99 38.94
C GLY A 669 9.27 -32.30 39.32
N ASP A 670 8.06 -32.51 38.83
CA ASP A 670 7.29 -33.74 39.10
C ASP A 670 8.04 -34.99 38.61
N LEU A 671 8.65 -34.92 37.42
CA LEU A 671 9.48 -35.99 36.87
C LEU A 671 10.69 -36.29 37.78
N TYR A 672 11.42 -35.26 38.21
CA TYR A 672 12.58 -35.45 39.08
C TYR A 672 12.22 -35.97 40.46
N GLN A 673 11.05 -35.59 40.98
CA GLN A 673 10.50 -36.16 42.20
C GLN A 673 10.20 -37.66 42.01
N GLN A 674 9.55 -38.05 40.92
CA GLN A 674 9.25 -39.45 40.59
C GLN A 674 10.52 -40.29 40.43
N GLN A 675 11.58 -39.73 39.83
CA GLN A 675 12.88 -40.38 39.67
C GLN A 675 13.72 -40.42 40.96
N ASN A 676 13.25 -39.81 42.07
CA ASN A 676 14.04 -39.60 43.30
C ASN A 676 15.34 -38.80 43.08
N ALA A 677 15.41 -37.97 42.05
CA ALA A 677 16.57 -37.15 41.71
C ALA A 677 16.62 -35.85 42.53
N ARG A 678 16.81 -35.96 43.85
CA ARG A 678 16.69 -34.85 44.83
C ARG A 678 17.43 -33.57 44.45
N ALA A 679 18.66 -33.69 43.95
CA ALA A 679 19.47 -32.53 43.56
C ALA A 679 18.86 -31.77 42.36
N LYS A 680 18.41 -32.50 41.33
CA LYS A 680 17.74 -31.90 40.17
C LYS A 680 16.39 -31.28 40.56
N PHE A 681 15.62 -31.97 41.39
CA PHE A 681 14.35 -31.47 41.92
C PHE A 681 14.52 -30.16 42.69
N SER A 682 15.47 -30.10 43.64
CA SER A 682 15.73 -28.90 44.43
C SER A 682 16.09 -27.70 43.54
N ARG A 683 16.95 -27.92 42.54
CA ARG A 683 17.35 -26.88 41.58
C ARG A 683 16.16 -26.41 40.74
N GLN A 684 15.35 -27.34 40.22
CA GLN A 684 14.20 -26.98 39.41
C GLN A 684 13.13 -26.25 40.22
N SER A 685 12.91 -26.65 41.47
CA SER A 685 11.98 -25.98 42.39
C SER A 685 12.37 -24.53 42.66
N GLU A 686 13.66 -24.25 42.86
CA GLU A 686 14.16 -22.88 43.02
C GLU A 686 13.90 -22.02 41.77
N ILE A 687 14.18 -22.56 40.58
CA ILE A 687 13.92 -21.90 39.30
C ILE A 687 12.42 -21.62 39.12
N ASN A 688 11.56 -22.59 39.47
CA ASN A 688 10.11 -22.44 39.38
C ASN A 688 9.61 -21.35 40.33
N ASN A 689 10.12 -21.29 41.56
CA ASN A 689 9.76 -20.24 42.53
C ASN A 689 10.14 -18.84 42.04
N GLN A 690 11.32 -18.69 41.42
CA GLN A 690 11.75 -17.42 40.83
C GLN A 690 10.86 -17.04 39.63
N THR A 691 10.49 -18.01 38.80
CA THR A 691 9.66 -17.79 37.60
C THR A 691 8.21 -17.48 37.95
N TRP A 692 7.71 -18.01 39.06
CA TRP A 692 6.33 -17.81 39.53
C TRP A 692 5.99 -16.34 39.67
N ALA A 693 6.86 -15.53 40.28
CA ALA A 693 6.59 -14.11 40.50
C ALA A 693 6.38 -13.35 39.18
N ALA A 694 7.21 -13.64 38.18
CA ALA A 694 7.08 -13.04 36.85
C ALA A 694 5.82 -13.53 36.12
N ALA A 695 5.49 -14.82 36.20
CA ALA A 695 4.27 -15.37 35.61
C ALA A 695 3.00 -14.80 36.28
N TYR A 696 3.03 -14.62 37.60
CA TYR A 696 1.92 -14.03 38.36
C TYR A 696 1.67 -12.57 37.97
N GLN A 697 2.73 -11.79 37.73
CA GLN A 697 2.61 -10.42 37.23
C GLN A 697 1.97 -10.37 35.84
N VAL A 698 2.29 -11.31 34.96
CA VAL A 698 1.69 -11.40 33.61
C VAL A 698 0.18 -11.62 33.68
N VAL A 699 -0.28 -12.56 34.50
CA VAL A 699 -1.71 -12.90 34.61
C VAL A 699 -2.50 -11.81 35.34
N ASN A 700 -1.89 -11.11 36.31
CA ASN A 700 -2.56 -10.04 37.05
C ASN A 700 -2.30 -8.64 36.48
N ARG A 701 -1.79 -8.57 35.24
CA ARG A 701 -1.49 -7.30 34.57
C ARG A 701 -2.77 -6.50 34.35
N ARG A 702 -2.76 -5.24 34.81
CA ARG A 702 -3.78 -4.25 34.44
C ARG A 702 -3.31 -3.54 33.17
N PHE A 703 -4.22 -3.33 32.23
CA PHE A 703 -3.93 -2.46 31.09
C PHE A 703 -3.83 -1.02 31.56
N SER A 704 -3.07 -0.22 30.82
CA SER A 704 -2.97 1.20 31.08
C SER A 704 -4.37 1.81 30.96
N ALA A 705 -4.86 2.45 32.03
CA ALA A 705 -6.21 3.03 32.06
C ALA A 705 -6.35 4.31 31.24
N ASP A 706 -5.24 4.81 30.67
CA ASP A 706 -5.18 6.09 29.98
C ASP A 706 -5.21 5.89 28.46
N LEU A 707 -6.41 6.01 27.87
CA LEU A 707 -6.70 6.69 26.60
C LEU A 707 -8.20 6.79 26.33
#